data_AF-A0AA51M555-F1
#
_entry.id   AF-A0AA51M555-F1
#
_cell.length_a   1.000
_cell.length_b   1.000
_cell.length_c   1.000
_cell.angle_alpha   90.00
_cell.angle_beta   90.00
_cell.angle_gamma   90.00
#
_symmetry.space_group_name_H-M   'P 1'
#
loop_
_entity.id
_entity.type
_entity.pdbx_description
1 polymer ?
#
loop_
_entity_poly.entity_id
_entity_poly.type
_entity_poly.pdbx_seq_one_letter_code
_entity_poly.pdbx_strand_id
1 'polypeptide(L)'
;MSVMHEPPVKKILYWCETCNVPLIAKSCACGAEGKRVELLQPYDVRPALAWDMALIHRLVQDRFGPVPLAKILLLNKTGGADRADMAIMNGIRLGLLSFDPRSRSYSFDISSEALPFFVNNVKSGIVDLNEVIGADGEKVRIGGKKFPLKTPVPDGTVIVKYRNRYGTGIVRERQIRIKEIAPVIPMTFDDPGWDVAIERNRYHLKNLERNAVRTIKRHMRDRPTINVSFSGGKDSTAVLRLARKAGVTKAFFIDTGIELPETIAFVESEGVEIIRRAGDFWNAAMKAGPPGKDNRWCCKLLKLHPLKLYLADVGPSVTVQGNRWYESWNRAGLDETSQNPANPLQLNISPIRNWRALEVFLYLWWQKSPINVLYEKGLERIGCFLCPAMLESEYEELRSMHPEYANRWDRFIESWAEKKGYPDAYCSWGLWRWRALPPKMRELCRDRGIMFDRDHMLLPLQEKERRKREERTMKIERPVMRSTKGQRHESGQNTGKKPGYDVDTVRKDFPILGDIVYLDNAATSFSPELVIGSMVELEHCYRANVGRGVHRLTQLTSQRYWHAHEKVAEFINGKGGVTVFTKNTTEAINMVAQGLGWKAGDRVITTVIEHHSNLLPWRNLGRYGVGLDIIGLGKDFRIEPEQFEAAITENTRLVAITHASNVLGTILPIEKIAKLCHDHGVLLLLDAAQTIPHIPIDVNALGCDFLAFSGHKMLGPTGTGVLWMKEPCLEPMVLGGGMVETVTSSGFVPSGGYQKYEAGTPNIAGGIGLGNAVDYLQSLGMAEIHRHERNLTTRLIDGLKKIHGVRVYATDSPSHRVGVVSFTVEGLHPHEVAQQLDESADIMVRSGHHCCQPLMEALGLPEGTVRASIGLYNTAHEIDLLIATLEEFAR
;
A
#
# COMPACT_ATOMS: atom_id res chain seq x y z
N MET A 1 -7.28 14.96 -13.67
CA MET A 1 -5.94 15.15 -13.07
C MET A 1 -5.99 16.15 -11.91
N SER A 2 -6.14 15.69 -10.67
CA SER A 2 -5.63 16.42 -9.51
C SER A 2 -4.22 15.91 -9.26
N VAL A 3 -3.22 16.78 -9.37
CA VAL A 3 -1.82 16.49 -9.00
C VAL A 3 -1.81 15.81 -7.63
N MET A 4 -1.36 14.54 -7.51
CA MET A 4 -1.00 14.00 -6.20
C MET A 4 0.29 14.71 -5.77
N HIS A 5 0.11 15.92 -5.24
CA HIS A 5 1.14 16.70 -4.57
C HIS A 5 1.79 15.86 -3.48
N GLU A 6 3.12 15.92 -3.36
CA GLU A 6 3.74 15.65 -2.07
C GLU A 6 2.94 16.48 -1.06
N PRO A 7 2.30 15.85 -0.05
CA PRO A 7 1.41 16.59 0.83
C PRO A 7 2.23 17.73 1.43
N PRO A 8 1.76 18.99 1.40
CA PRO A 8 2.60 20.16 1.70
C PRO A 8 2.81 20.29 3.21
N VAL A 9 3.49 19.29 3.77
CA VAL A 9 3.75 19.10 5.19
C VAL A 9 5.02 19.84 5.58
N LYS A 10 4.96 20.50 6.72
CA LYS A 10 6.06 21.27 7.31
C LYS A 10 7.07 20.29 7.91
N LYS A 11 8.14 20.02 7.17
CA LYS A 11 9.24 19.13 7.60
C LYS A 11 10.16 19.76 8.66
N ILE A 12 10.03 21.07 8.86
CA ILE A 12 10.99 21.89 9.61
C ILE A 12 10.27 22.60 10.75
N LEU A 13 10.85 22.50 11.94
CA LEU A 13 10.59 23.41 13.04
C LEU A 13 11.62 24.54 12.98
N TYR A 14 11.18 25.78 13.18
CA TYR A 14 12.09 26.91 13.32
C TYR A 14 12.30 27.21 14.80
N TRP A 15 13.49 27.67 15.17
CA TRP A 15 13.81 28.06 16.54
C TRP A 15 14.51 29.42 16.54
N CYS A 16 13.98 30.39 17.29
CA CYS A 16 14.65 31.68 17.43
C CYS A 16 15.80 31.54 18.41
N GLU A 17 17.05 31.65 17.97
CA GLU A 17 18.22 31.57 18.86
C GLU A 17 18.33 32.78 19.79
N THR A 18 17.87 33.97 19.36
CA THR A 18 17.88 35.19 20.17
C THR A 18 16.85 35.17 21.30
N CYS A 19 15.64 34.69 21.04
CA CYS A 19 14.58 34.64 22.06
C CYS A 19 14.45 33.27 22.72
N ASN A 20 15.24 32.29 22.27
CA ASN A 20 15.19 30.88 22.65
C ASN A 20 13.79 30.24 22.68
N VAL A 21 12.99 30.46 21.64
CA VAL A 21 11.62 29.91 21.53
C VAL A 21 11.37 29.24 20.18
N PRO A 22 10.49 28.22 20.12
CA PRO A 22 10.07 27.62 18.86
C PRO A 22 9.20 28.58 18.06
N LEU A 23 9.32 28.51 16.74
CA LEU A 23 8.59 29.32 15.78
C LEU A 23 7.78 28.43 14.83
N ILE A 24 6.54 28.85 14.55
CA ILE A 24 5.63 28.17 13.61
C ILE A 24 5.83 28.63 12.15
N ALA A 25 6.75 29.57 11.93
CA ALA A 25 7.19 30.09 10.63
C ALA A 25 8.67 30.56 10.73
N LYS A 26 9.25 30.98 9.59
CA LYS A 26 10.69 31.29 9.48
C LYS A 26 11.14 32.48 10.34
N SER A 27 10.30 33.49 10.54
CA SER A 27 10.68 34.75 11.21
C SER A 27 10.11 34.86 12.63
N CYS A 28 10.89 35.44 13.54
CA CYS A 28 10.48 35.80 14.89
C CYS A 28 9.99 37.25 14.95
N ALA A 29 9.07 37.56 15.87
CA ALA A 29 8.65 38.95 16.12
C ALA A 29 9.78 39.87 16.63
N CYS A 30 10.91 39.34 17.08
CA CYS A 30 12.08 40.15 17.43
C CYS A 30 12.93 40.58 16.21
N GLY A 31 12.56 40.15 14.99
CA GLY A 31 13.29 40.44 13.76
C GLY A 31 14.31 39.36 13.35
N ALA A 32 14.67 38.43 14.24
CA ALA A 32 15.57 37.33 13.91
C ALA A 32 14.92 36.27 13.00
N GLU A 33 15.71 35.69 12.09
CA GLU A 33 15.33 34.45 11.40
C GLU A 33 15.57 33.25 12.31
N GLY A 34 14.66 32.28 12.26
CA GLY A 34 14.75 31.05 13.03
C GLY A 34 15.75 30.06 12.44
N LYS A 35 16.55 29.44 13.31
CA LYS A 35 17.33 28.25 12.99
C LYS A 35 16.42 27.08 12.64
N ARG A 36 16.84 26.29 11.66
CA ARG A 36 16.09 25.11 11.18
C ARG A 36 16.41 23.91 12.07
N VAL A 37 15.35 23.26 12.54
CA VAL A 37 15.38 21.98 13.24
C VAL A 37 14.60 20.98 12.41
N GLU A 38 15.31 20.02 11.81
CA GLU A 38 14.69 18.99 10.97
C GLU A 38 13.88 18.04 11.83
N LEU A 39 12.59 17.89 11.50
CA LEU A 39 11.68 16.99 12.20
C LEU A 39 11.75 15.58 11.61
N LEU A 40 11.56 14.59 12.47
CA LEU A 40 11.37 13.19 12.11
C LEU A 40 9.91 12.95 11.72
N GLN A 41 9.71 11.98 10.83
CA GLN A 41 8.38 11.58 10.34
C GLN A 41 7.50 11.02 11.47
N PRO A 42 6.20 11.38 11.54
CA PRO A 42 5.39 12.05 10.50
C PRO A 42 5.39 13.60 10.54
N TYR A 43 6.40 14.21 11.15
CA TYR A 43 6.57 15.67 11.26
C TYR A 43 5.55 16.39 12.16
N ASP A 44 4.72 15.64 12.91
CA ASP A 44 3.92 16.23 13.98
C ASP A 44 4.83 16.51 15.18
N VAL A 45 4.69 17.71 15.74
CA VAL A 45 5.41 18.16 16.93
C VAL A 45 4.41 18.80 17.87
N ARG A 46 4.52 18.49 19.16
CA ARG A 46 3.66 19.03 20.22
C ARG A 46 4.49 19.53 21.39
N PRO A 47 3.97 20.43 22.23
CA PRO A 47 4.51 20.68 23.54
C PRO A 47 4.56 19.40 24.39
N ALA A 48 5.63 19.24 25.16
CA ALA A 48 5.59 18.39 26.36
C ALA A 48 4.76 19.11 27.42
N LEU A 49 3.73 18.43 27.91
CA LEU A 49 2.84 18.95 28.94
C LEU A 49 3.30 18.51 30.33
N ALA A 50 2.57 18.87 31.40
CA ALA A 50 3.04 18.68 32.78
C ALA A 50 3.51 17.25 33.07
N TRP A 51 2.75 16.24 32.66
CA TRP A 51 3.12 14.85 32.83
C TRP A 51 4.36 14.45 32.01
N ASP A 52 4.46 14.87 30.74
CA ASP A 52 5.63 14.55 29.90
C ASP A 52 6.91 15.18 30.48
N MET A 53 6.81 16.43 30.93
CA MET A 53 7.90 17.15 31.59
C MET A 53 8.34 16.43 32.85
N ALA A 54 7.40 16.07 33.74
CA ALA A 54 7.69 15.34 34.96
C ALA A 54 8.36 13.98 34.69
N LEU A 55 7.89 13.25 33.68
CA LEU A 55 8.49 11.98 33.27
C LEU A 55 9.93 12.17 32.77
N ILE A 56 10.16 13.09 31.84
CA ILE A 56 11.48 13.32 31.26
C ILE A 56 12.45 13.80 32.34
N HIS A 57 12.02 14.72 33.21
CA HIS A 57 12.82 15.15 34.36
C HIS A 57 13.23 13.98 35.24
N ARG A 58 12.29 13.10 35.60
CA ARG A 58 12.56 11.91 36.42
C ARG A 58 13.57 10.99 35.74
N LEU A 59 13.35 10.63 34.48
CA LEU A 59 14.24 9.72 33.74
C LEU A 59 15.65 10.29 33.59
N VAL A 60 15.77 11.60 33.34
CA VAL A 60 17.06 12.29 33.26
C VAL A 60 17.72 12.34 34.63
N GLN A 61 16.97 12.68 35.68
CA GLN A 61 17.48 12.78 37.05
C GLN A 61 17.98 11.43 37.59
N ASP A 62 17.19 10.37 37.41
CA ASP A 62 17.52 9.02 37.86
C ASP A 62 18.81 8.51 37.19
N ARG A 63 19.03 8.89 35.93
CA ARG A 63 20.19 8.43 35.16
C ARG A 63 21.42 9.30 35.35
N PHE A 64 21.28 10.62 35.26
CA PHE A 64 22.38 11.56 35.12
C PHE A 64 22.54 12.52 36.31
N GLY A 65 21.64 12.47 37.29
CA GLY A 65 21.58 13.44 38.37
C GLY A 65 20.84 14.74 37.96
N PRO A 66 20.88 15.80 38.78
CA PRO A 66 20.07 16.99 38.60
C PRO A 66 20.54 17.86 37.42
N VAL A 67 20.17 17.47 36.21
CA VAL A 67 20.41 18.24 34.98
C VAL A 67 19.22 19.17 34.75
N PRO A 68 19.42 20.50 34.65
CA PRO A 68 18.33 21.42 34.39
C PRO A 68 17.80 21.25 32.96
N LEU A 69 16.48 21.12 32.82
CA LEU A 69 15.78 21.11 31.53
C LEU A 69 15.01 22.43 31.38
N ALA A 70 14.90 22.92 30.15
CA ALA A 70 14.20 24.16 29.85
C ALA A 70 12.68 24.01 30.01
N LYS A 71 11.99 25.11 30.32
CA LYS A 71 10.53 25.17 30.43
C LYS A 71 9.83 24.82 29.12
N ILE A 72 10.45 25.12 27.99
CA ILE A 72 9.92 24.78 26.67
C ILE A 72 10.62 23.53 26.14
N LEU A 73 9.88 22.44 26.13
CA LEU A 73 10.27 21.19 25.50
C LEU A 73 9.19 20.77 24.50
N LEU A 74 9.63 20.30 23.34
CA LEU A 74 8.78 19.80 22.28
C LEU A 74 9.00 18.30 22.09
N LEU A 75 7.93 17.57 21.81
CA LEU A 75 7.95 16.16 21.45
C LEU A 75 7.57 16.03 19.97
N ASN A 76 8.54 15.61 19.17
CA ASN A 76 8.32 15.26 17.78
C ASN A 76 8.09 13.76 17.67
N LYS A 77 6.86 13.41 17.28
CA LYS A 77 6.41 12.02 17.18
C LYS A 77 7.20 11.25 16.14
N THR A 78 7.57 10.02 16.48
CA THR A 78 8.28 9.10 15.58
C THR A 78 7.62 7.71 15.54
N GLY A 79 8.05 6.86 14.61
CA GLY A 79 7.60 5.47 14.55
C GLY A 79 8.34 4.56 15.54
N GLY A 80 7.62 3.90 16.43
CA GLY A 80 8.16 2.94 17.40
C GLY A 80 7.29 1.68 17.55
N ALA A 81 7.66 0.80 18.48
CA ALA A 81 6.80 -0.32 18.88
C ALA A 81 5.53 0.18 19.59
N ASP A 82 5.68 1.22 20.41
CA ASP A 82 4.59 1.97 21.04
C ASP A 82 4.93 3.47 21.05
N ARG A 83 5.05 4.14 22.21
CA ARG A 83 5.52 5.55 22.27
C ARG A 83 7.00 5.68 21.88
N ALA A 84 7.28 6.62 20.98
CA ALA A 84 8.63 7.01 20.57
C ALA A 84 8.64 8.47 20.11
N ASP A 85 9.14 9.38 20.95
CA ASP A 85 9.10 10.82 20.72
C ASP A 85 10.49 11.43 20.84
N MET A 86 10.93 12.14 19.79
CA MET A 86 12.16 12.92 19.82
C MET A 86 11.91 14.23 20.58
N ALA A 87 12.51 14.35 21.76
CA ALA A 87 12.49 15.57 22.54
C ALA A 87 13.41 16.63 21.90
N ILE A 88 12.90 17.85 21.77
CA ILE A 88 13.59 19.01 21.21
C ILE A 88 13.52 20.14 22.23
N MET A 89 14.67 20.75 22.50
CA MET A 89 14.84 21.80 23.49
C MET A 89 15.94 22.76 22.99
N ASN A 90 15.78 24.07 23.18
CA ASN A 90 16.79 25.08 22.79
C ASN A 90 17.27 24.96 21.32
N GLY A 91 16.37 24.53 20.42
CA GLY A 91 16.68 24.38 19.00
C GLY A 91 17.59 23.20 18.65
N ILE A 92 17.74 22.23 19.56
CA ILE A 92 18.51 21.00 19.36
C ILE A 92 17.71 19.76 19.76
N ARG A 93 18.15 18.58 19.31
CA ARG A 93 17.55 17.31 19.72
C ARG A 93 18.09 16.92 21.09
N LEU A 94 17.23 16.82 22.09
CA LEU A 94 17.61 16.45 23.45
C LEU A 94 17.83 14.93 23.59
N GLY A 95 16.90 14.13 23.06
CA GLY A 95 16.92 12.69 23.22
C GLY A 95 15.61 12.03 22.80
N LEU A 96 15.60 10.70 22.77
CA LEU A 96 14.43 9.91 22.40
C LEU A 96 13.74 9.38 23.66
N LEU A 97 12.51 9.82 23.90
CA LEU A 97 11.60 9.24 24.87
C LEU A 97 10.92 8.01 24.25
N SER A 98 11.05 6.85 24.86
CA SER A 98 10.43 5.61 24.38
C SER A 98 9.71 4.85 25.49
N PHE A 99 8.71 4.06 25.11
CA PHE A 99 8.05 3.10 26.01
C PHE A 99 8.22 1.68 25.45
N ASP A 100 8.75 0.76 26.27
CA ASP A 100 8.81 -0.66 25.91
C ASP A 100 7.57 -1.39 26.46
N PRO A 101 6.65 -1.86 25.60
CA PRO A 101 5.43 -2.55 26.04
C PRO A 101 5.70 -3.90 26.73
N ARG A 102 6.91 -4.45 26.64
CA ARG A 102 7.27 -5.72 27.30
C ARG A 102 7.60 -5.53 28.78
N SER A 103 8.46 -4.56 29.07
CA SER A 103 8.86 -4.23 30.44
C SER A 103 7.96 -3.19 31.09
N ARG A 104 7.06 -2.57 30.30
CA ARG A 104 6.17 -1.49 30.72
C ARG A 104 6.92 -0.32 31.35
N SER A 105 8.07 -0.01 30.79
CA SER A 105 8.97 1.01 31.33
C SER A 105 9.27 2.06 30.28
N TYR A 106 9.31 3.32 30.73
CA TYR A 106 9.82 4.41 29.92
C TYR A 106 11.34 4.48 29.97
N SER A 107 11.94 4.92 28.87
CA SER A 107 13.37 5.23 28.79
C SER A 107 13.60 6.55 28.07
N PHE A 108 14.65 7.26 28.45
CA PHE A 108 15.07 8.49 27.79
C PHE A 108 16.51 8.39 27.32
N ASP A 109 16.70 8.24 26.01
CA ASP A 109 18.01 8.10 25.39
C ASP A 109 18.51 9.45 24.87
N ILE A 110 19.41 10.09 25.61
CA ILE A 110 19.98 11.39 25.22
C ILE A 110 20.70 11.33 23.87
N SER A 111 20.62 12.42 23.11
CA SER A 111 21.38 12.60 21.88
C SER A 111 22.80 13.09 22.18
N SER A 112 23.70 13.02 21.18
CA SER A 112 25.01 13.69 21.28
C SER A 112 24.91 15.20 21.20
N GLU A 113 23.91 15.76 20.49
CA GLU A 113 23.64 17.20 20.44
C GLU A 113 23.34 17.77 21.83
N ALA A 114 22.82 16.94 22.75
CA ALA A 114 22.49 17.35 24.11
C ALA A 114 23.71 17.45 25.05
N LEU A 115 24.86 16.87 24.71
CA LEU A 115 26.03 16.82 25.60
C LEU A 115 26.48 18.19 26.14
N PRO A 116 26.48 19.30 25.38
CA PRO A 116 26.78 20.64 25.89
C PRO A 116 25.99 21.06 27.14
N PHE A 117 24.80 20.50 27.34
CA PHE A 117 23.91 20.81 28.47
C PHE A 117 24.15 19.90 29.68
N PHE A 118 24.59 18.67 29.41
CA PHE A 118 24.77 17.66 30.45
C PHE A 118 26.14 17.75 31.11
N VAL A 119 27.22 18.03 30.37
CA VAL A 119 28.61 17.87 30.82
C VAL A 119 28.94 18.61 32.13
N ASN A 120 28.37 19.79 32.37
CA ASN A 120 28.63 20.55 33.61
C ASN A 120 27.76 20.13 34.81
N ASN A 121 26.62 19.47 34.55
CA ASN A 121 25.60 19.19 35.57
C ASN A 121 25.51 17.70 35.94
N VAL A 122 26.03 16.83 35.09
CA VAL A 122 25.95 15.38 35.27
C VAL A 122 26.72 14.94 36.53
N LYS A 123 26.06 14.12 37.35
CA LYS A 123 26.62 13.55 38.60
C LYS A 123 26.76 12.03 38.56
N SER A 124 25.99 11.36 37.68
CA SER A 124 25.96 9.91 37.53
C SER A 124 25.79 9.51 36.06
N GLY A 125 25.89 8.22 35.73
CA GLY A 125 25.68 7.75 34.36
C GLY A 125 26.79 8.17 33.38
N ILE A 126 27.98 8.50 33.89
CA ILE A 126 29.19 8.79 33.11
C ILE A 126 30.13 7.58 33.20
N VAL A 127 30.69 7.16 32.07
CA VAL A 127 31.73 6.15 31.99
C VAL A 127 33.02 6.81 31.52
N ASP A 128 34.06 6.82 32.37
CA ASP A 128 35.39 7.30 32.00
C ASP A 128 36.21 6.17 31.35
N LEU A 129 36.49 6.30 30.06
CA LEU A 129 37.22 5.29 29.30
C LEU A 129 38.72 5.28 29.59
N ASN A 130 39.28 6.29 30.24
CA ASN A 130 40.69 6.26 30.65
C ASN A 130 40.93 5.08 31.62
N GLU A 131 39.94 4.76 32.45
CA GLU A 131 39.97 3.63 33.41
C GLU A 131 39.79 2.26 32.74
N VAL A 132 39.24 2.25 31.52
CA VAL A 132 38.90 1.04 30.75
C VAL A 132 40.00 0.70 29.74
N ILE A 133 40.58 1.68 29.05
CA ILE A 133 41.50 1.51 27.91
C ILE A 133 42.97 1.75 28.30
N GLY A 134 43.24 2.38 29.46
CA GLY A 134 44.59 2.79 29.89
C GLY A 134 44.99 4.16 29.32
N ALA A 135 45.77 4.93 30.10
CA ALA A 135 46.12 6.33 29.77
C ALA A 135 47.08 6.46 28.56
N ASP A 136 47.89 5.43 28.29
CA ASP A 136 49.07 5.49 27.41
C ASP A 136 48.88 4.89 25.99
N GLY A 137 47.64 4.62 25.57
CA GLY A 137 47.37 4.11 24.21
C GLY A 137 47.47 5.19 23.12
N GLU A 138 48.05 4.82 21.96
CA GLU A 138 48.06 5.59 20.70
C GLU A 138 46.65 6.09 20.28
N LYS A 139 46.57 7.00 19.30
CA LYS A 139 45.31 7.55 18.75
C LYS A 139 44.39 6.46 18.17
N VAL A 140 43.70 5.71 19.03
CA VAL A 140 42.73 4.69 18.62
C VAL A 140 41.42 5.36 18.23
N ARG A 141 40.83 4.98 17.09
CA ARG A 141 39.45 5.32 16.74
C ARG A 141 38.51 4.48 17.63
N ILE A 142 37.82 5.14 18.57
CA ILE A 142 37.01 4.49 19.63
C ILE A 142 35.53 4.33 19.24
N GLY A 143 35.00 5.20 18.38
CA GLY A 143 33.60 5.15 17.94
C GLY A 143 33.21 3.80 17.30
N GLY A 144 32.08 3.24 17.71
CA GLY A 144 31.53 1.97 17.23
C GLY A 144 32.04 0.71 17.94
N LYS A 145 33.08 0.81 18.79
CA LYS A 145 33.67 -0.33 19.50
C LYS A 145 32.92 -0.70 20.77
N LYS A 146 33.05 -1.96 21.19
CA LYS A 146 32.54 -2.49 22.45
C LYS A 146 33.69 -2.67 23.44
N PHE A 147 33.46 -2.28 24.69
CA PHE A 147 34.42 -2.46 25.78
C PHE A 147 33.73 -3.13 26.97
N PRO A 148 34.40 -4.09 27.64
CA PRO A 148 33.91 -4.62 28.91
C PRO A 148 34.05 -3.56 30.01
N LEU A 149 33.03 -3.42 30.86
CA LEU A 149 33.07 -2.54 32.03
C LEU A 149 33.57 -3.33 33.25
N LYS A 150 34.58 -2.77 33.95
CA LYS A 150 35.10 -3.34 35.19
C LYS A 150 34.18 -3.08 36.39
N THR A 151 33.52 -1.92 36.38
CA THR A 151 32.54 -1.51 37.40
C THR A 151 31.11 -1.72 36.91
N PRO A 152 30.17 -2.14 37.78
CA PRO A 152 28.77 -2.28 37.39
C PRO A 152 28.15 -0.93 37.04
N VAL A 153 27.68 -0.78 35.80
CA VAL A 153 26.90 0.38 35.34
C VAL A 153 25.54 -0.14 34.88
N PRO A 154 24.41 0.46 35.31
CA PRO A 154 23.10 -0.03 34.89
C PRO A 154 22.92 0.09 33.38
N ASP A 155 22.23 -0.87 32.77
CA ASP A 155 21.95 -0.88 31.34
C ASP A 155 21.22 0.39 30.89
N GLY A 156 21.46 0.80 29.65
CA GLY A 156 20.88 2.02 29.05
C GLY A 156 21.92 3.04 28.58
N THR A 157 21.44 4.20 28.15
CA THR A 157 22.31 5.27 27.61
C THR A 157 23.18 5.89 28.71
N VAL A 158 24.46 6.11 28.42
CA VAL A 158 25.44 6.75 29.30
C VAL A 158 26.17 7.87 28.57
N ILE A 159 26.72 8.81 29.34
CA ILE A 159 27.73 9.75 28.84
C ILE A 159 29.07 9.06 28.91
N VAL A 160 29.86 9.21 27.86
CA VAL A 160 31.20 8.63 27.76
C VAL A 160 32.21 9.76 27.83
N LYS A 161 33.17 9.67 28.74
CA LYS A 161 34.29 10.61 28.85
C LYS A 161 35.57 9.89 28.43
N TYR A 162 36.36 10.53 27.57
CA TYR A 162 37.71 10.06 27.26
C TYR A 162 38.63 11.27 27.11
N ARG A 163 39.59 11.39 28.03
CA ARG A 163 40.40 12.61 28.19
C ARG A 163 39.48 13.85 28.32
N ASN A 164 39.66 14.88 27.50
CA ASN A 164 38.82 16.09 27.46
C ASN A 164 37.71 16.04 26.41
N ARG A 165 37.26 14.84 26.00
CA ARG A 165 36.20 14.65 25.02
C ARG A 165 35.04 13.89 25.61
N TYR A 166 33.84 14.16 25.10
CA TYR A 166 32.60 13.58 25.56
C TYR A 166 31.84 12.93 24.41
N GLY A 167 30.99 11.96 24.76
CA GLY A 167 30.25 11.16 23.81
C GLY A 167 29.03 10.52 24.46
N THR A 168 28.26 9.77 23.66
CA THR A 168 27.19 8.91 24.16
C THR A 168 27.53 7.44 23.93
N GLY A 169 27.12 6.59 24.86
CA GLY A 169 27.29 5.15 24.80
C GLY A 169 26.03 4.42 25.26
N ILE A 170 25.93 3.14 24.93
CA ILE A 170 24.87 2.26 25.43
C ILE A 170 25.52 1.13 26.21
N VAL A 171 25.10 0.95 27.46
CA VAL A 171 25.49 -0.20 28.29
C VAL A 171 24.44 -1.30 28.15
N ARG A 172 24.90 -2.51 27.85
CA ARG A 172 24.10 -3.75 27.89
C ARG A 172 24.98 -4.89 28.37
N GLU A 173 24.49 -5.70 29.30
CA GLU A 173 25.18 -6.92 29.76
C GLU A 173 26.64 -6.66 30.19
N ARG A 174 26.88 -5.57 30.94
CA ARG A 174 28.22 -5.11 31.37
C ARG A 174 29.20 -4.76 30.24
N GLN A 175 28.71 -4.59 29.02
CA GLN A 175 29.48 -4.07 27.90
C GLN A 175 28.99 -2.68 27.52
N ILE A 176 29.92 -1.77 27.24
CA ILE A 176 29.60 -0.46 26.68
C ILE A 176 29.89 -0.43 25.19
N ARG A 177 28.90 -0.03 24.39
CA ARG A 177 29.07 0.32 22.98
C ARG A 177 29.08 1.83 22.83
N ILE A 178 30.17 2.38 22.32
CA ILE A 178 30.33 3.83 22.16
C ILE A 178 29.82 4.23 20.78
N LYS A 179 28.96 5.25 20.72
CA LYS A 179 28.47 5.78 19.44
C LYS A 179 29.53 6.68 18.81
N GLU A 180 29.85 7.77 19.49
CA GLU A 180 30.80 8.79 19.05
C GLU A 180 31.41 9.55 20.24
N ILE A 181 32.58 10.15 20.04
CA ILE A 181 33.27 11.00 21.02
C ILE A 181 33.83 12.23 20.30
N ALA A 182 33.50 13.42 20.78
CA ALA A 182 33.96 14.69 20.24
C ALA A 182 34.30 15.69 21.38
N PRO A 183 35.09 16.74 21.11
CA PRO A 183 35.17 17.88 22.01
C PRO A 183 33.77 18.49 22.20
N VAL A 184 33.39 18.74 23.44
CA VAL A 184 32.09 19.35 23.79
C VAL A 184 32.36 20.64 24.55
N ILE A 185 31.83 21.75 24.04
CA ILE A 185 31.86 23.05 24.69
C ILE A 185 30.54 23.20 25.45
N PRO A 186 30.54 23.37 26.78
CA PRO A 186 29.32 23.58 27.53
C PRO A 186 28.58 24.84 27.09
N MET A 187 27.24 24.78 27.07
CA MET A 187 26.39 25.90 26.66
C MET A 187 25.31 26.19 27.71
N THR A 188 24.97 27.48 27.85
CA THR A 188 23.88 27.99 28.68
C THR A 188 22.98 28.87 27.83
N PHE A 189 21.67 28.79 28.03
CA PHE A 189 20.67 29.55 27.28
C PHE A 189 19.67 30.20 28.24
N ASP A 190 19.03 31.28 27.80
CA ASP A 190 17.88 31.85 28.49
C ASP A 190 16.73 30.82 28.56
N ASP A 191 15.92 30.84 29.61
CA ASP A 191 14.84 29.86 29.84
C ASP A 191 13.45 30.53 29.81
N PRO A 192 12.97 30.93 28.62
CA PRO A 192 11.69 31.61 28.44
C PRO A 192 10.49 30.68 28.66
N GLY A 193 9.35 31.26 29.02
CA GLY A 193 8.08 30.56 29.11
C GLY A 193 7.29 30.54 27.80
N TRP A 194 6.20 29.75 27.79
CA TRP A 194 5.28 29.67 26.65
C TRP A 194 4.60 31.00 26.32
N ASP A 195 4.44 31.91 27.29
CA ASP A 195 3.95 33.28 27.11
C ASP A 195 4.83 34.06 26.12
N VAL A 196 6.16 33.96 26.26
CA VAL A 196 7.12 34.57 25.33
C VAL A 196 6.99 33.90 23.96
N ALA A 197 6.90 32.57 23.89
CA ALA A 197 6.75 31.85 22.62
C ALA A 197 5.47 32.26 21.87
N ILE A 198 4.35 32.44 22.59
CA ILE A 198 3.09 32.93 22.03
C ILE A 198 3.26 34.34 21.49
N GLU A 199 3.88 35.25 22.26
CA GLU A 199 4.12 36.62 21.82
C GLU A 199 4.98 36.67 20.54
N ARG A 200 6.06 35.89 20.51
CA ARG A 200 6.96 35.83 19.34
C ARG A 200 6.31 35.21 18.10
N ASN A 201 5.26 34.41 18.26
CA ASN A 201 4.49 33.83 17.16
C ASN A 201 3.17 34.56 16.86
N ARG A 202 2.84 35.65 17.58
CA ARG A 202 1.52 36.32 17.54
C ARG A 202 1.07 36.68 16.12
N TYR A 203 1.97 37.21 15.29
CA TYR A 203 1.67 37.55 13.89
C TYR A 203 1.25 36.31 13.09
N HIS A 204 1.99 35.21 13.22
CA HIS A 204 1.72 33.97 12.50
C HIS A 204 0.43 33.30 12.99
N LEU A 205 0.16 33.33 14.30
CA LEU A 205 -1.08 32.81 14.88
C LEU A 205 -2.32 33.57 14.38
N LYS A 206 -2.25 34.90 14.27
CA LYS A 206 -3.31 35.72 13.66
C LYS A 206 -3.59 35.32 12.20
N ASN A 207 -2.55 35.00 11.44
CA ASN A 207 -2.70 34.56 10.03
C ASN A 207 -3.33 33.18 9.94
N LEU A 208 -2.91 32.23 10.78
CA LEU A 208 -3.53 30.90 10.85
C LEU A 208 -5.03 30.99 11.18
N GLU A 209 -5.39 31.77 12.20
CA GLU A 209 -6.80 32.02 12.56
C GLU A 209 -7.59 32.61 11.39
N ARG A 210 -7.07 33.68 10.77
CA ARG A 210 -7.74 34.35 9.66
C ARG A 210 -8.04 33.40 8.51
N ASN A 211 -7.07 32.56 8.16
CA ASN A 211 -7.19 31.58 7.07
C ASN A 211 -8.21 30.49 7.40
N ALA A 212 -8.20 29.97 8.62
CA ALA A 212 -9.14 28.95 9.06
C ALA A 212 -10.58 29.50 9.13
N VAL A 213 -10.78 30.69 9.71
CA VAL A 213 -12.09 31.37 9.74
C VAL A 213 -12.60 31.66 8.32
N ARG A 214 -11.73 32.14 7.42
CA ARG A 214 -12.09 32.37 6.01
C ARG A 214 -12.53 31.07 5.33
N THR A 215 -11.83 29.97 5.60
CA THR A 215 -12.18 28.63 5.07
C THR A 215 -13.59 28.23 5.51
N ILE A 216 -13.92 28.39 6.80
CA ILE A 216 -15.26 28.08 7.31
C ILE A 216 -16.31 28.97 6.64
N LYS A 217 -16.08 30.30 6.58
CA LYS A 217 -17.01 31.24 5.97
C LYS A 217 -17.29 30.98 4.50
N ARG A 218 -16.29 30.49 3.75
CA ARG A 218 -16.45 30.15 2.33
C ARG A 218 -17.45 29.01 2.14
N HIS A 219 -17.41 27.99 3.00
CA HIS A 219 -18.21 26.77 2.83
C HIS A 219 -19.47 26.71 3.68
N MET A 220 -19.65 27.61 4.65
CA MET A 220 -20.75 27.51 5.62
C MET A 220 -22.16 27.58 5.02
N ARG A 221 -22.28 27.96 3.74
CA ARG A 221 -23.55 28.03 3.00
C ARG A 221 -23.69 26.95 1.93
N ASP A 222 -22.73 26.03 1.83
CA ASP A 222 -22.76 24.94 0.84
C ASP A 222 -23.89 23.93 1.13
N ARG A 223 -24.44 23.95 2.35
CA ARG A 223 -25.66 23.22 2.76
C ARG A 223 -26.56 24.12 3.61
N PRO A 224 -27.86 23.78 3.77
CA PRO A 224 -28.81 24.60 4.54
C PRO A 224 -28.45 24.78 6.02
N THR A 225 -27.71 23.83 6.61
CA THR A 225 -27.30 23.90 8.01
C THR A 225 -25.79 23.74 8.16
N ILE A 226 -25.25 24.27 9.26
CA ILE A 226 -23.84 24.10 9.63
C ILE A 226 -23.72 23.74 11.12
N ASN A 227 -22.80 22.84 11.42
CA ASN A 227 -22.49 22.41 12.79
C ASN A 227 -20.99 22.11 12.94
N VAL A 228 -20.53 21.99 14.18
CA VAL A 228 -19.18 21.53 14.53
C VAL A 228 -19.27 20.11 15.09
N SER A 229 -18.47 19.19 14.55
CA SER A 229 -18.25 17.89 15.18
C SER A 229 -17.18 18.04 16.25
N PHE A 230 -17.61 18.03 17.50
CA PHE A 230 -16.72 18.19 18.65
C PHE A 230 -16.40 16.82 19.26
N SER A 231 -15.14 16.60 19.65
CA SER A 231 -14.70 15.33 20.25
C SER A 231 -14.12 15.48 21.65
N GLY A 232 -14.10 16.71 22.20
CA GLY A 232 -13.37 17.04 23.44
C GLY A 232 -11.85 17.16 23.27
N GLY A 233 -11.32 16.84 22.09
CA GLY A 233 -9.89 16.90 21.73
C GLY A 233 -9.40 18.32 21.45
N LYS A 234 -8.10 18.56 21.61
CA LYS A 234 -7.44 19.86 21.30
C LYS A 234 -7.81 20.39 19.91
N ASP A 235 -7.85 19.50 18.92
CA ASP A 235 -8.10 19.86 17.52
C ASP A 235 -9.56 20.31 17.34
N SER A 236 -10.50 19.58 17.96
CA SER A 236 -11.91 19.94 17.97
C SER A 236 -12.20 21.21 18.79
N THR A 237 -11.42 21.48 19.85
CA THR A 237 -11.49 22.75 20.61
C THR A 237 -11.04 23.93 19.78
N ALA A 238 -9.91 23.80 19.06
CA ALA A 238 -9.45 24.87 18.17
C ALA A 238 -10.49 25.14 17.08
N VAL A 239 -11.03 24.08 16.46
CA VAL A 239 -12.10 24.20 15.46
C VAL A 239 -13.36 24.82 16.03
N LEU A 240 -13.79 24.46 17.24
CA LEU A 240 -14.97 25.05 17.88
C LEU A 240 -14.80 26.56 18.06
N ARG A 241 -13.63 27.03 18.52
CA ARG A 241 -13.32 28.46 18.66
C ARG A 241 -13.33 29.17 17.30
N LEU A 242 -12.68 28.60 16.30
CA LEU A 242 -12.62 29.15 14.95
C LEU A 242 -14.01 29.21 14.30
N ALA A 243 -14.83 28.19 14.48
CA ALA A 243 -16.20 28.11 13.97
C ALA A 243 -17.11 29.14 14.65
N ARG A 244 -17.00 29.32 15.97
CA ARG A 244 -17.71 30.38 16.71
C ARG A 244 -17.33 31.77 16.20
N LYS A 245 -16.05 32.03 15.95
CA LYS A 245 -15.58 33.29 15.31
C LYS A 245 -16.11 33.46 13.88
N ALA A 246 -16.39 32.36 13.17
CA ALA A 246 -17.01 32.39 11.85
C ALA A 246 -18.54 32.60 11.89
N GLY A 247 -19.17 32.52 13.07
CA GLY A 247 -20.62 32.65 13.26
C GLY A 247 -21.38 31.32 13.39
N VAL A 248 -20.68 30.19 13.52
CA VAL A 248 -21.29 28.87 13.72
C VAL A 248 -21.58 28.66 15.20
N THR A 249 -22.86 28.46 15.54
CA THR A 249 -23.32 28.31 16.93
C THR A 249 -23.58 26.85 17.32
N LYS A 250 -23.99 26.01 16.37
CA LYS A 250 -24.30 24.59 16.62
C LYS A 250 -23.03 23.75 16.69
N ALA A 251 -22.91 22.94 17.73
CA ALA A 251 -21.86 21.95 17.89
C ALA A 251 -22.45 20.73 18.59
N PHE A 252 -22.02 19.54 18.18
CA PHE A 252 -22.49 18.30 18.77
C PHE A 252 -21.32 17.38 19.12
N PHE A 253 -21.56 16.53 20.11
CA PHE A 253 -20.70 15.46 20.56
C PHE A 253 -21.51 14.16 20.62
N ILE A 254 -20.96 13.07 20.09
CA ILE A 254 -21.60 11.75 20.18
C ILE A 254 -20.98 11.01 21.35
N ASP A 255 -21.79 10.81 22.37
CA ASP A 255 -21.46 10.01 23.54
C ASP A 255 -21.70 8.53 23.21
N THR A 256 -20.61 7.76 23.21
CA THR A 256 -20.63 6.33 22.93
C THR A 256 -20.89 5.48 24.16
N GLY A 257 -20.98 6.10 25.34
CA GLY A 257 -21.10 5.40 26.62
C GLY A 257 -19.79 4.80 27.12
N ILE A 258 -18.66 5.07 26.46
CA ILE A 258 -17.32 4.63 26.86
C ILE A 258 -16.30 5.78 26.84
N GLU A 259 -16.79 7.01 26.96
CA GLU A 259 -16.01 8.22 27.10
C GLU A 259 -15.45 8.34 28.52
N LEU A 260 -14.27 8.93 28.65
CA LEU A 260 -13.73 9.29 29.96
C LEU A 260 -14.59 10.37 30.62
N PRO A 261 -14.86 10.28 31.95
CA PRO A 261 -15.67 11.27 32.67
C PRO A 261 -15.18 12.71 32.47
N GLU A 262 -13.86 12.93 32.49
CA GLU A 262 -13.28 14.26 32.26
C GLU A 262 -13.51 14.76 30.84
N THR A 263 -13.64 13.87 29.86
CA THR A 263 -13.99 14.28 28.49
C THR A 263 -15.44 14.71 28.42
N ILE A 264 -16.36 13.98 29.04
CA ILE A 264 -17.77 14.39 29.12
C ILE A 264 -17.90 15.73 29.83
N ALA A 265 -17.29 15.89 31.01
CA ALA A 265 -17.32 17.13 31.77
C ALA A 265 -16.72 18.30 30.97
N PHE A 266 -15.63 18.06 30.21
CA PHE A 266 -15.07 19.07 29.33
C PHE A 266 -16.02 19.44 28.19
N VAL A 267 -16.66 18.48 27.55
CA VAL A 267 -17.67 18.71 26.50
C VAL A 267 -18.85 19.54 27.02
N GLU A 268 -19.34 19.23 28.22
CA GLU A 268 -20.41 19.98 28.89
C GLU A 268 -19.98 21.42 29.18
N SER A 269 -18.77 21.61 29.72
CA SER A 269 -18.22 22.95 30.01
C SER A 269 -18.08 23.84 28.77
N GLU A 270 -17.97 23.21 27.60
CA GLU A 270 -17.84 23.89 26.31
C GLU A 270 -19.19 24.27 25.70
N GLY A 271 -20.31 23.90 26.32
CA GLY A 271 -21.67 24.20 25.83
C GLY A 271 -22.00 23.50 24.52
N VAL A 272 -21.55 22.25 24.38
CA VAL A 272 -21.76 21.41 23.19
C VAL A 272 -22.91 20.43 23.44
N GLU A 273 -23.78 20.22 22.44
CA GLU A 273 -24.89 19.27 22.55
C GLU A 273 -24.38 17.83 22.63
N ILE A 274 -24.82 17.07 23.63
CA ILE A 274 -24.42 15.66 23.82
C ILE A 274 -25.52 14.74 23.31
N ILE A 275 -25.21 13.96 22.28
CA ILE A 275 -26.11 12.99 21.65
C ILE A 275 -25.84 11.62 22.27
N ARG A 276 -26.77 11.17 23.13
CA ARG A 276 -26.73 9.86 23.81
C ARG A 276 -27.62 8.85 23.09
N ARG A 277 -27.22 8.44 21.88
CA ARG A 277 -27.94 7.45 21.05
C ARG A 277 -27.09 6.22 20.67
N ALA A 278 -25.99 5.99 21.37
CA ALA A 278 -25.08 4.89 21.07
C ALA A 278 -25.60 3.53 21.58
N GLY A 279 -25.23 2.47 20.88
CA GLY A 279 -25.52 1.09 21.31
C GLY A 279 -24.65 0.64 22.48
N ASP A 280 -24.95 -0.54 23.03
CA ASP A 280 -24.17 -1.13 24.14
C ASP A 280 -22.82 -1.66 23.66
N PHE A 281 -21.74 -0.96 24.02
CA PHE A 281 -20.36 -1.35 23.72
C PHE A 281 -20.01 -2.75 24.25
N TRP A 282 -20.40 -3.07 25.48
CA TRP A 282 -19.99 -4.31 26.14
C TRP A 282 -20.66 -5.52 25.51
N ASN A 283 -21.95 -5.40 25.18
CA ASN A 283 -22.66 -6.43 24.43
C ASN A 283 -22.04 -6.62 23.03
N ALA A 284 -21.69 -5.52 22.34
CA ALA A 284 -21.02 -5.59 21.06
C ALA A 284 -19.63 -6.25 21.16
N ALA A 285 -18.84 -5.90 22.17
CA ALA A 285 -17.52 -6.47 22.42
C ALA A 285 -17.58 -7.98 22.75
N MET A 286 -18.56 -8.42 23.54
CA MET A 286 -18.77 -9.86 23.82
C MET A 286 -19.06 -10.68 22.55
N LYS A 287 -19.72 -10.07 21.55
CA LYS A 287 -20.05 -10.72 20.27
C LYS A 287 -18.92 -10.63 19.25
N ALA A 288 -18.32 -9.45 19.09
CA ALA A 288 -17.37 -9.14 18.03
C ALA A 288 -15.90 -9.30 18.43
N GLY A 289 -15.61 -9.45 19.73
CA GLY A 289 -14.27 -9.36 20.27
C GLY A 289 -13.79 -7.91 20.44
N PRO A 290 -12.55 -7.70 20.93
CA PRO A 290 -12.00 -6.37 21.11
C PRO A 290 -11.88 -5.61 19.77
N PRO A 291 -12.07 -4.27 19.75
CA PRO A 291 -11.83 -3.48 18.56
C PRO A 291 -10.33 -3.36 18.27
N GLY A 292 -9.96 -3.30 16.98
CA GLY A 292 -8.56 -3.14 16.53
C GLY A 292 -8.32 -1.79 15.84
N LYS A 293 -7.05 -1.37 15.70
CA LYS A 293 -6.60 -0.16 14.97
C LYS A 293 -6.96 -0.26 13.48
N ASP A 294 -6.84 -1.46 12.92
CA ASP A 294 -7.15 -1.86 11.56
C ASP A 294 -8.63 -2.24 11.36
N ASN A 295 -9.33 -2.60 12.44
CA ASN A 295 -10.76 -2.90 12.43
C ASN A 295 -11.52 -2.20 13.58
N ARG A 296 -11.70 -0.87 13.44
CA ARG A 296 -12.39 -0.01 14.42
C ARG A 296 -13.91 -0.11 14.33
N TRP A 297 -14.45 -1.32 14.51
CA TRP A 297 -15.90 -1.56 14.47
C TRP A 297 -16.67 -0.69 15.47
N CYS A 298 -16.07 -0.37 16.62
CA CYS A 298 -16.68 0.49 17.64
C CYS A 298 -16.96 1.91 17.11
N CYS A 299 -16.08 2.50 16.30
CA CYS A 299 -16.34 3.81 15.69
C CYS A 299 -17.48 3.75 14.66
N LYS A 300 -17.57 2.65 13.88
CA LYS A 300 -18.65 2.46 12.91
C LYS A 300 -20.00 2.32 13.62
N LEU A 301 -20.05 1.45 14.63
CA LEU A 301 -21.28 1.13 15.35
C LEU A 301 -21.73 2.25 16.31
N LEU A 302 -20.81 2.79 17.10
CA LEU A 302 -21.14 3.68 18.22
C LEU A 302 -21.00 5.16 17.88
N LYS A 303 -20.27 5.54 16.82
CA LYS A 303 -20.16 6.94 16.38
C LYS A 303 -20.91 7.21 15.08
N LEU A 304 -20.63 6.45 14.02
CA LEU A 304 -21.20 6.76 12.70
C LEU A 304 -22.70 6.47 12.61
N HIS A 305 -23.20 5.41 13.25
CA HIS A 305 -24.63 5.11 13.23
C HIS A 305 -25.46 6.16 13.99
N PRO A 306 -25.13 6.55 15.24
CA PRO A 306 -25.81 7.66 15.91
C PRO A 306 -25.69 8.99 15.18
N LEU A 307 -24.54 9.27 14.54
CA LEU A 307 -24.36 10.44 13.69
C LEU A 307 -25.36 10.46 12.54
N LYS A 308 -25.57 9.31 11.89
CA LYS A 308 -26.53 9.17 10.78
C LYS A 308 -27.95 9.50 11.23
N LEU A 309 -28.35 8.99 12.40
CA LEU A 309 -29.68 9.26 12.97
C LEU A 309 -29.85 10.74 13.32
N TYR A 310 -28.86 11.34 13.99
CA TYR A 310 -28.89 12.77 14.31
C TYR A 310 -28.98 13.65 13.06
N LEU A 311 -28.19 13.35 12.02
CA LEU A 311 -28.21 14.12 10.78
C LEU A 311 -29.48 13.89 9.95
N ALA A 312 -30.19 12.78 10.13
CA ALA A 312 -31.52 12.61 9.54
C ALA A 312 -32.53 13.59 10.13
N ASP A 313 -32.44 13.89 11.43
CA ASP A 313 -33.28 14.88 12.11
C ASP A 313 -32.89 16.33 11.73
N VAL A 314 -31.60 16.60 11.52
CA VAL A 314 -31.08 17.93 11.20
C VAL A 314 -31.19 18.28 9.71
N GLY A 315 -31.14 17.28 8.82
CA GLY A 315 -31.06 17.45 7.37
C GLY A 315 -29.64 17.69 6.84
N PRO A 316 -29.49 18.02 5.54
CA PRO A 316 -28.19 18.25 4.93
C PRO A 316 -27.39 19.35 5.64
N SER A 317 -26.15 19.05 6.02
CA SER A 317 -25.32 19.94 6.82
C SER A 317 -23.86 19.99 6.37
N VAL A 318 -23.25 21.16 6.54
CA VAL A 318 -21.80 21.31 6.59
C VAL A 318 -21.33 21.00 8.00
N THR A 319 -20.37 20.10 8.15
CA THR A 319 -19.76 19.78 9.44
C THR A 319 -18.31 20.21 9.48
N VAL A 320 -17.98 21.13 10.39
CA VAL A 320 -16.60 21.55 10.63
C VAL A 320 -15.90 20.52 11.53
N GLN A 321 -14.74 20.02 11.09
CA GLN A 321 -14.00 18.95 11.77
C GLN A 321 -12.52 19.30 12.02
N GLY A 322 -11.94 18.73 13.07
CA GLY A 322 -10.54 18.94 13.48
C GLY A 322 -9.52 18.00 12.83
N ASN A 323 -9.75 17.47 11.63
CA ASN A 323 -8.80 16.55 11.00
C ASN A 323 -7.53 17.29 10.53
N ARG A 324 -6.34 16.71 10.75
CA ARG A 324 -5.05 17.27 10.32
C ARG A 324 -4.22 16.25 9.52
N TRP A 325 -3.39 16.76 8.61
CA TRP A 325 -2.46 15.98 7.77
C TRP A 325 -1.48 15.15 8.60
N TYR A 326 -1.01 15.69 9.73
CA TYR A 326 0.05 15.08 10.54
C TYR A 326 -0.43 14.00 11.52
N GLU A 327 -1.74 13.74 11.61
CA GLU A 327 -2.27 12.70 12.51
C GLU A 327 -2.06 11.27 11.99
N SER A 328 -1.98 11.09 10.66
CA SER A 328 -1.69 9.81 10.00
C SER A 328 -1.35 10.03 8.54
N TRP A 329 -0.53 9.15 7.96
CA TRP A 329 -0.18 9.19 6.53
C TRP A 329 -1.39 9.24 5.59
N ASN A 330 -2.45 8.47 5.88
CA ASN A 330 -3.69 8.45 5.08
C ASN A 330 -4.44 9.80 5.08
N ARG A 331 -4.07 10.73 5.96
CA ARG A 331 -4.70 12.06 6.07
C ARG A 331 -3.89 13.16 5.39
N ALA A 332 -2.69 12.87 4.89
CA ALA A 332 -1.79 13.90 4.35
C ALA A 332 -2.34 14.57 3.08
N GLY A 333 -3.24 13.92 2.36
CA GLY A 333 -3.96 14.45 1.19
C GLY A 333 -5.42 14.83 1.46
N LEU A 334 -5.82 15.10 2.71
CA LEU A 334 -7.19 15.54 2.99
C LEU A 334 -7.48 16.85 2.27
N ASP A 335 -8.49 16.81 1.40
CA ASP A 335 -9.08 17.99 0.77
C ASP A 335 -9.67 18.93 1.81
N GLU A 336 -9.83 20.19 1.40
CA GLU A 336 -10.48 21.21 2.21
C GLU A 336 -11.90 20.84 2.61
N THR A 337 -12.64 20.26 1.66
CA THR A 337 -13.99 19.75 1.81
C THR A 337 -14.05 18.30 1.37
N SER A 338 -14.80 17.45 2.05
CA SER A 338 -15.00 16.06 1.63
C SER A 338 -16.43 15.60 1.92
N GLN A 339 -17.05 14.93 0.96
CA GLN A 339 -18.34 14.29 1.17
C GLN A 339 -18.17 13.08 2.10
N ASN A 340 -18.98 12.95 3.15
CA ASN A 340 -18.91 11.76 4.01
C ASN A 340 -19.44 10.54 3.23
N PRO A 341 -18.62 9.50 3.00
CA PRO A 341 -19.05 8.31 2.26
C PRO A 341 -20.10 7.48 3.02
N ALA A 342 -20.15 7.58 4.35
CA ALA A 342 -21.13 6.87 5.18
C ALA A 342 -22.43 7.66 5.39
N ASN A 343 -22.45 8.96 5.06
CA ASN A 343 -23.64 9.79 5.19
C ASN A 343 -23.70 10.89 4.10
N PRO A 344 -24.56 10.75 3.07
CA PRO A 344 -24.68 11.73 1.99
C PRO A 344 -25.19 13.11 2.46
N LEU A 345 -25.80 13.20 3.64
CA LEU A 345 -26.27 14.46 4.22
C LEU A 345 -25.13 15.32 4.79
N GLN A 346 -23.91 14.80 4.87
CA GLN A 346 -22.80 15.48 5.54
C GLN A 346 -21.67 15.87 4.58
N LEU A 347 -21.45 17.18 4.44
CA LEU A 347 -20.26 17.73 3.81
C LEU A 347 -19.25 18.16 4.88
N ASN A 348 -18.11 17.49 4.97
CA ASN A 348 -17.09 17.80 5.98
C ASN A 348 -16.18 18.93 5.49
N ILE A 349 -15.77 19.82 6.40
CA ILE A 349 -14.71 20.82 6.14
C ILE A 349 -13.62 20.72 7.21
N SER A 350 -12.36 20.81 6.79
CA SER A 350 -11.19 20.69 7.68
C SER A 350 -10.33 21.98 7.65
N PRO A 351 -10.67 23.00 8.46
CA PRO A 351 -10.06 24.33 8.37
C PRO A 351 -8.64 24.40 8.95
N ILE A 352 -8.23 23.40 9.73
CA ILE A 352 -6.90 23.30 10.34
C ILE A 352 -6.04 22.18 9.74
N ARG A 353 -6.39 21.68 8.54
CA ARG A 353 -5.78 20.48 7.94
C ARG A 353 -4.26 20.52 7.89
N ASN A 354 -3.66 21.71 7.73
CA ASN A 354 -2.21 21.91 7.62
C ASN A 354 -1.52 22.37 8.92
N TRP A 355 -2.19 22.32 10.07
CA TRP A 355 -1.62 22.65 11.38
C TRP A 355 -0.94 21.41 12.00
N ARG A 356 0.22 21.56 12.64
CA ARG A 356 0.78 20.55 13.55
C ARG A 356 0.16 20.74 14.93
N ALA A 357 0.35 19.77 15.83
CA ALA A 357 -0.17 19.88 17.19
C ALA A 357 0.37 21.14 17.91
N LEU A 358 1.61 21.55 17.63
CA LEU A 358 2.20 22.78 18.17
C LEU A 358 1.41 24.03 17.78
N GLU A 359 1.03 24.19 16.51
CA GLU A 359 0.19 25.33 16.10
C GLU A 359 -1.16 25.32 16.83
N VAL A 360 -1.77 24.13 17.04
CA VAL A 360 -3.04 23.98 17.76
C VAL A 360 -2.89 24.43 19.22
N PHE A 361 -1.87 23.97 19.94
CA PHE A 361 -1.65 24.36 21.34
C PHE A 361 -1.33 25.84 21.49
N LEU A 362 -0.42 26.39 20.67
CA LEU A 362 -0.10 27.82 20.70
C LEU A 362 -1.34 28.68 20.40
N TYR A 363 -2.19 28.26 19.47
CA TYR A 363 -3.45 28.93 19.20
C TYR A 363 -4.39 28.91 20.41
N LEU A 364 -4.60 27.74 21.02
CA LEU A 364 -5.49 27.59 22.18
C LEU A 364 -5.02 28.43 23.36
N TRP A 365 -3.72 28.41 23.68
CA TRP A 365 -3.15 29.22 24.75
C TRP A 365 -3.21 30.72 24.44
N TRP A 366 -2.96 31.13 23.18
CA TRP A 366 -3.13 32.52 22.76
C TRP A 366 -4.57 33.00 22.91
N GLN A 367 -5.56 32.13 22.65
CA GLN A 367 -6.98 32.40 22.86
C GLN A 367 -7.43 32.22 24.32
N LYS A 368 -6.51 31.85 25.24
CA LYS A 368 -6.83 31.50 26.63
C LYS A 368 -7.95 30.44 26.72
N SER A 369 -8.00 29.53 25.76
CA SER A 369 -9.00 28.47 25.72
C SER A 369 -8.56 27.33 26.64
N PRO A 370 -9.46 26.76 27.46
CA PRO A 370 -9.14 25.56 28.21
C PRO A 370 -8.85 24.39 27.25
N ILE A 371 -7.99 23.49 27.72
CA ILE A 371 -7.74 22.19 27.09
C ILE A 371 -8.27 21.10 28.02
N ASN A 372 -8.58 19.94 27.45
CA ASN A 372 -8.98 18.80 28.26
C ASN A 372 -7.85 18.40 29.21
N VAL A 373 -8.15 18.30 30.51
CA VAL A 373 -7.18 18.03 31.59
C VAL A 373 -6.39 16.73 31.37
N LEU A 374 -6.96 15.77 30.66
CA LEU A 374 -6.31 14.48 30.37
C LEU A 374 -5.00 14.63 29.59
N TYR A 375 -4.84 15.71 28.82
CA TYR A 375 -3.58 16.02 28.16
C TYR A 375 -2.45 16.32 29.18
N GLU A 376 -2.77 17.03 30.25
CA GLU A 376 -1.82 17.31 31.35
C GLU A 376 -1.53 16.07 32.19
N LYS A 377 -2.38 15.03 32.09
CA LYS A 377 -2.20 13.73 32.75
C LYS A 377 -1.56 12.65 31.85
N GLY A 378 -1.02 13.02 30.68
CA GLY A 378 -0.22 12.13 29.85
C GLY A 378 -0.95 11.40 28.71
N LEU A 379 -2.25 11.65 28.52
CA LEU A 379 -3.04 11.08 27.41
C LEU A 379 -3.01 11.97 26.16
N GLU A 380 -2.71 11.39 25.00
CA GLU A 380 -2.80 12.07 23.69
C GLU A 380 -4.11 11.78 22.98
N ARG A 381 -4.59 10.54 23.10
CA ARG A 381 -5.85 10.04 22.53
C ARG A 381 -6.93 10.09 23.61
N ILE A 382 -7.62 11.22 23.68
CA ILE A 382 -8.76 11.42 24.57
C ILE A 382 -10.10 11.08 23.88
N GLY A 383 -11.17 11.01 24.66
CA GLY A 383 -12.46 10.50 24.20
C GLY A 383 -12.76 9.15 24.86
N CYS A 384 -12.77 8.08 24.06
CA CYS A 384 -13.11 6.75 24.55
C CYS A 384 -11.96 6.12 25.34
N PHE A 385 -12.21 5.60 26.55
CA PHE A 385 -11.17 5.09 27.44
C PHE A 385 -10.46 3.81 26.91
N LEU A 386 -11.05 3.11 25.92
CA LEU A 386 -10.50 1.89 25.29
C LEU A 386 -10.30 2.02 23.79
N CYS A 387 -9.97 3.22 23.34
CA CYS A 387 -9.72 3.44 21.92
C CYS A 387 -8.54 2.58 21.47
N PRO A 388 -8.69 1.67 20.49
CA PRO A 388 -7.56 0.84 20.05
C PRO A 388 -6.44 1.69 19.43
N ALA A 389 -6.71 2.94 19.03
CA ALA A 389 -5.71 3.88 18.53
C ALA A 389 -4.83 4.51 19.64
N MET A 390 -5.16 4.29 20.91
CA MET A 390 -4.35 4.68 22.08
C MET A 390 -3.07 3.83 22.16
N LEU A 391 -1.98 4.43 22.61
CA LEU A 391 -0.72 3.73 22.89
C LEU A 391 -0.82 2.92 24.19
N GLU A 392 0.02 1.89 24.34
CA GLU A 392 0.05 1.08 25.57
C GLU A 392 0.58 1.91 26.72
N SER A 393 1.52 2.82 26.41
CA SER A 393 2.04 3.80 27.35
C SER A 393 0.92 4.68 27.93
N GLU A 394 -0.06 5.06 27.10
CA GLU A 394 -1.22 5.85 27.53
C GLU A 394 -2.22 5.00 28.34
N TYR A 395 -2.36 3.71 27.97
CA TYR A 395 -3.20 2.78 28.73
C TYR A 395 -2.63 2.49 30.12
N GLU A 396 -1.30 2.51 30.29
CA GLU A 396 -0.67 2.40 31.61
C GLU A 396 -1.03 3.58 32.52
N GLU A 397 -1.06 4.80 31.98
CA GLU A 397 -1.53 5.97 32.75
C GLU A 397 -3.02 5.85 33.09
N LEU A 398 -3.82 5.28 32.18
CA LEU A 398 -5.22 5.00 32.44
C LEU A 398 -5.42 4.00 33.59
N ARG A 399 -4.58 2.95 33.70
CA ARG A 399 -4.63 2.01 34.84
C ARG A 399 -4.44 2.71 36.17
N SER A 400 -3.59 3.74 36.19
CA SER A 400 -3.33 4.56 37.39
C SER A 400 -4.49 5.53 37.69
N MET A 401 -4.99 6.23 36.68
CA MET A 401 -6.04 7.24 36.87
C MET A 401 -7.44 6.66 37.08
N HIS A 402 -7.73 5.53 36.44
CA HIS A 402 -9.05 4.93 36.32
C HIS A 402 -8.97 3.40 36.44
N PRO A 403 -8.49 2.89 37.59
CA PRO A 403 -8.27 1.46 37.79
C PRO A 403 -9.54 0.63 37.59
N GLU A 404 -10.71 1.16 37.93
CA GLU A 404 -12.00 0.49 37.74
C GLU A 404 -12.32 0.22 36.27
N TYR A 405 -12.06 1.19 35.39
CA TYR A 405 -12.28 1.08 33.95
C TYR A 405 -11.27 0.14 33.31
N ALA A 406 -10.00 0.29 33.68
CA ALA A 406 -8.93 -0.57 33.18
C ALA A 406 -9.10 -2.02 33.63
N ASN A 407 -9.38 -2.28 34.91
CA ASN A 407 -9.62 -3.64 35.44
C ASN A 407 -10.83 -4.30 34.80
N ARG A 408 -11.87 -3.54 34.44
CA ARG A 408 -13.03 -4.09 33.71
C ARG A 408 -12.63 -4.53 32.30
N TRP A 409 -11.81 -3.74 31.61
CA TRP A 409 -11.32 -4.09 30.28
C TRP A 409 -10.32 -5.23 30.30
N ASP A 410 -9.35 -5.19 31.21
CA ASP A 410 -8.31 -6.20 31.39
C ASP A 410 -8.96 -7.58 31.62
N ARG A 411 -9.96 -7.67 32.51
CA ARG A 411 -10.76 -8.89 32.69
C ARG A 411 -11.47 -9.37 31.42
N PHE A 412 -11.99 -8.45 30.61
CA PHE A 412 -12.65 -8.81 29.35
C PHE A 412 -11.64 -9.36 28.33
N ILE A 413 -10.51 -8.69 28.12
CA ILE A 413 -9.50 -9.14 27.14
C ILE A 413 -8.82 -10.42 27.59
N GLU A 414 -8.59 -10.61 28.89
CA GLU A 414 -8.06 -11.86 29.47
C GLU A 414 -9.02 -13.02 29.25
N SER A 415 -10.30 -12.86 29.61
CA SER A 415 -11.33 -13.88 29.38
C SER A 415 -11.50 -14.20 27.89
N TRP A 416 -11.45 -13.17 27.03
CA TRP A 416 -11.49 -13.36 25.58
C TRP A 416 -10.27 -14.11 25.06
N ALA A 417 -9.08 -13.73 25.50
CA ALA A 417 -7.81 -14.35 25.12
C ALA A 417 -7.77 -15.81 25.55
N GLU A 418 -8.16 -16.11 26.78
CA GLU A 418 -8.26 -17.47 27.32
C GLU A 418 -9.24 -18.31 26.47
N LYS A 419 -10.45 -17.80 26.22
CA LYS A 419 -11.47 -18.48 25.40
C LYS A 419 -11.00 -18.75 23.97
N LYS A 420 -10.16 -17.89 23.41
CA LYS A 420 -9.61 -18.01 22.05
C LYS A 420 -8.24 -18.70 22.01
N GLY A 421 -7.67 -19.03 23.16
CA GLY A 421 -6.34 -19.60 23.30
C GLY A 421 -5.20 -18.68 22.90
N TYR A 422 -5.33 -17.35 22.97
CA TYR A 422 -4.23 -16.43 22.64
C TYR A 422 -3.14 -16.42 23.72
N PRO A 423 -1.88 -16.11 23.37
CA PRO A 423 -0.78 -16.01 24.34
C PRO A 423 -0.96 -14.81 25.28
N ASP A 424 -0.37 -14.84 26.48
CA ASP A 424 -0.43 -13.75 27.47
C ASP A 424 0.02 -12.39 26.91
N ALA A 425 0.95 -12.39 25.94
CA ALA A 425 1.39 -11.20 25.22
C ALA A 425 0.24 -10.47 24.51
N TYR A 426 -0.84 -11.19 24.14
CA TYR A 426 -2.04 -10.63 23.53
C TYR A 426 -2.64 -9.52 24.41
N CYS A 427 -2.74 -9.78 25.71
CA CYS A 427 -3.19 -8.81 26.70
C CYS A 427 -2.02 -7.94 27.17
N SER A 428 -0.93 -8.55 27.63
CA SER A 428 0.11 -7.86 28.40
C SER A 428 0.92 -6.86 27.59
N TRP A 429 1.10 -7.07 26.28
CA TRP A 429 1.78 -6.13 25.36
C TRP A 429 0.78 -5.32 24.51
N GLY A 430 -0.52 -5.46 24.77
CA GLY A 430 -1.58 -4.79 24.03
C GLY A 430 -1.72 -5.21 22.57
N LEU A 431 -1.37 -6.45 22.20
CA LEU A 431 -1.45 -6.92 20.81
C LEU A 431 -2.89 -7.03 20.30
N TRP A 432 -3.87 -7.13 21.21
CA TRP A 432 -5.31 -7.10 20.90
C TRP A 432 -5.75 -5.91 20.03
N ARG A 433 -4.96 -4.83 20.03
CA ARG A 433 -5.21 -3.62 19.23
C ARG A 433 -4.98 -3.83 17.74
N TRP A 434 -4.54 -5.00 17.29
CA TRP A 434 -4.32 -5.29 15.87
C TRP A 434 -4.91 -6.65 15.50
N ARG A 435 -5.68 -6.70 14.42
CA ARG A 435 -6.05 -7.97 13.80
C ARG A 435 -4.85 -8.54 13.05
N ALA A 436 -4.14 -7.72 12.29
CA ALA A 436 -2.86 -8.05 11.65
C ALA A 436 -1.71 -7.24 12.28
N LEU A 437 -0.69 -7.92 12.78
CA LEU A 437 0.42 -7.30 13.52
C LEU A 437 1.26 -6.39 12.60
N PRO A 438 1.52 -5.13 13.00
CA PRO A 438 2.40 -4.24 12.24
C PRO A 438 3.87 -4.71 12.31
N PRO A 439 4.75 -4.28 11.38
CA PRO A 439 6.13 -4.76 11.29
C PRO A 439 6.91 -4.77 12.61
N LYS A 440 6.81 -3.70 13.41
CA LYS A 440 7.51 -3.58 14.70
C LYS A 440 6.98 -4.52 15.78
N MET A 441 5.68 -4.83 15.77
CA MET A 441 5.11 -5.81 16.69
C MET A 441 5.39 -7.25 16.22
N ARG A 442 5.50 -7.48 14.90
CA ARG A 442 5.99 -8.77 14.35
C ARG A 442 7.42 -9.05 14.77
N GLU A 443 8.30 -8.05 14.67
CA GLU A 443 9.68 -8.13 15.16
C GLU A 443 9.70 -8.50 16.66
N LEU A 444 8.92 -7.78 17.47
CA LEU A 444 8.75 -8.05 18.90
C LEU A 444 8.27 -9.49 19.21
N CYS A 445 7.32 -10.00 18.42
CA CYS A 445 6.77 -11.35 18.58
C CYS A 445 7.79 -12.43 18.19
N ARG A 446 8.52 -12.25 17.09
CA ARG A 446 9.56 -13.20 16.63
C ARG A 446 10.66 -13.37 17.67
N ASP A 447 11.11 -12.29 18.30
CA ASP A 447 12.17 -12.31 19.32
C ASP A 447 11.84 -13.20 20.53
N ARG A 448 10.56 -13.54 20.76
CA ARG A 448 10.10 -14.36 21.89
C ARG A 448 9.34 -15.62 21.45
N GLY A 449 9.42 -15.99 20.17
CA GLY A 449 8.78 -17.20 19.64
C GLY A 449 7.25 -17.15 19.66
N ILE A 450 6.65 -15.96 19.63
CA ILE A 450 5.20 -15.79 19.48
C ILE A 450 4.87 -15.85 17.98
N MET A 451 4.04 -16.84 17.63
CA MET A 451 3.72 -17.15 16.23
C MET A 451 2.51 -16.35 15.73
N PHE A 452 2.55 -16.03 14.45
CA PHE A 452 1.45 -15.43 13.69
C PHE A 452 1.41 -16.06 12.29
N ASP A 453 0.26 -16.00 11.62
CA ASP A 453 0.06 -16.61 10.30
C ASP A 453 0.60 -15.75 9.13
N ARG A 454 0.32 -16.18 7.90
CA ARG A 454 0.74 -15.49 6.66
C ARG A 454 0.04 -14.14 6.47
N ASP A 455 -1.12 -13.95 7.10
CA ASP A 455 -1.86 -12.69 7.14
C ASP A 455 -1.45 -11.81 8.35
N HIS A 456 -0.42 -12.25 9.08
CA HIS A 456 0.12 -11.60 10.28
C HIS A 456 -0.82 -11.57 11.48
N MET A 457 -1.82 -12.44 11.52
CA MET A 457 -2.71 -12.59 12.68
C MET A 457 -2.09 -13.51 13.73
N LEU A 458 -2.26 -13.19 15.01
CA LEU A 458 -1.77 -14.02 16.12
C LEU A 458 -2.43 -15.40 16.09
N LEU A 459 -1.63 -16.45 16.34
CA LEU A 459 -2.11 -17.84 16.37
C LEU A 459 -2.45 -18.28 17.80
N PRO A 460 -3.56 -19.03 18.01
CA PRO A 460 -3.86 -19.66 19.29
C PRO A 460 -2.83 -20.71 19.73
N LEU A 461 -2.59 -20.80 21.04
CA LEU A 461 -1.76 -21.79 21.72
C LEU A 461 -2.25 -23.23 21.48
N GLN A 462 -3.56 -23.47 21.29
CA GLN A 462 -4.11 -24.81 21.02
C GLN A 462 -3.76 -25.34 19.61
N GLU A 463 -3.45 -24.45 18.66
CA GLU A 463 -2.93 -24.81 17.33
C GLU A 463 -1.54 -25.48 17.41
N LYS A 464 -0.82 -25.27 18.53
CA LYS A 464 0.52 -25.83 18.83
C LYS A 464 0.50 -27.35 18.96
N GLU A 465 -0.59 -27.93 19.47
CA GLU A 465 -0.76 -29.38 19.60
C GLU A 465 -1.38 -29.99 18.35
N ARG A 466 -2.27 -29.26 17.66
CA ARG A 466 -2.91 -29.72 16.42
C ARG A 466 -1.90 -29.83 15.27
N ARG A 467 -1.02 -28.84 15.07
CA ARG A 467 0.05 -28.91 14.06
C ARG A 467 1.12 -29.96 14.38
N LYS A 468 1.49 -30.13 15.67
CA LYS A 468 2.41 -31.21 16.09
C LYS A 468 1.80 -32.61 15.90
N ARG A 469 0.47 -32.75 16.01
CA ARG A 469 -0.25 -33.98 15.65
C ARG A 469 -0.35 -34.14 14.14
N GLU A 470 -0.72 -33.12 13.38
CA GLU A 470 -0.83 -33.17 11.92
C GLU A 470 0.52 -33.53 11.25
N GLU A 471 1.65 -33.01 11.75
CA GLU A 471 3.01 -33.37 11.29
C GLU A 471 3.43 -34.80 11.67
N ARG A 472 2.94 -35.34 12.79
CA ARG A 472 3.20 -36.74 13.20
C ARG A 472 2.29 -37.75 12.49
N THR A 473 1.08 -37.35 12.12
CA THR A 473 0.07 -38.23 11.51
C THR A 473 0.25 -38.34 9.99
N MET A 474 0.92 -37.38 9.34
CA MET A 474 1.23 -37.45 7.90
C MET A 474 2.33 -38.47 7.51
N LYS A 475 2.97 -39.16 8.46
CA LYS A 475 4.01 -40.15 8.18
C LYS A 475 3.53 -41.61 8.16
N ILE A 476 2.27 -41.89 8.46
CA ILE A 476 1.76 -43.26 8.52
C ILE A 476 0.40 -43.32 7.80
N GLU A 477 0.35 -44.13 6.73
CA GLU A 477 -0.83 -44.63 6.00
C GLU A 477 -1.46 -43.78 4.87
N ARG A 478 -1.13 -44.17 3.63
CA ARG A 478 -2.10 -44.46 2.55
C ARG A 478 -2.51 -45.95 2.71
N PRO A 479 -3.67 -46.49 2.23
CA PRO A 479 -4.50 -46.05 1.09
C PRO A 479 -6.05 -46.29 1.18
N VAL A 480 -6.72 -45.98 0.04
CA VAL A 480 -8.00 -46.52 -0.54
C VAL A 480 -9.33 -45.76 -0.34
N MET A 481 -9.93 -45.44 -1.50
CA MET A 481 -11.25 -44.88 -1.79
C MET A 481 -12.44 -45.56 -1.09
N ARG A 482 -13.47 -44.76 -0.74
CA ARG A 482 -14.86 -44.98 -1.20
C ARG A 482 -15.78 -43.77 -0.97
N SER A 483 -16.70 -43.64 -1.92
CA SER A 483 -17.75 -42.64 -2.07
C SER A 483 -18.75 -42.56 -0.91
N THR A 484 -19.30 -41.38 -0.64
CA THR A 484 -20.75 -41.21 -0.41
C THR A 484 -21.20 -39.77 -0.62
N LYS A 485 -22.35 -39.65 -1.28
CA LYS A 485 -23.03 -38.42 -1.68
C LYS A 485 -23.71 -37.73 -0.50
N GLY A 486 -23.74 -36.40 -0.57
CA GLY A 486 -24.96 -35.61 -0.36
C GLY A 486 -25.28 -35.19 1.07
N GLN A 487 -25.22 -33.88 1.33
CA GLN A 487 -26.44 -33.07 1.51
C GLN A 487 -26.08 -31.58 1.53
N ARG A 488 -26.76 -30.84 0.65
CA ARG A 488 -26.72 -29.38 0.54
C ARG A 488 -27.49 -28.77 1.71
N HIS A 489 -26.92 -27.74 2.32
CA HIS A 489 -27.68 -26.73 3.04
C HIS A 489 -27.52 -25.39 2.32
N GLU A 490 -28.54 -25.03 1.56
CA GLU A 490 -28.80 -23.66 1.10
C GLU A 490 -29.41 -22.86 2.26
N SER A 491 -28.89 -21.65 2.49
CA SER A 491 -29.65 -20.59 3.16
C SER A 491 -29.14 -19.21 2.73
N GLY A 492 -29.91 -18.57 1.85
CA GLY A 492 -30.18 -17.13 1.92
C GLY A 492 -29.24 -16.18 1.15
N GLN A 493 -29.21 -16.26 -0.18
CA GLN A 493 -28.74 -15.14 -1.01
C GLN A 493 -29.79 -14.01 -1.00
N ASN A 494 -29.47 -12.90 -0.34
CA ASN A 494 -30.20 -11.65 -0.49
C ASN A 494 -29.69 -10.96 -1.76
N THR A 495 -30.53 -10.92 -2.79
CA THR A 495 -30.25 -10.37 -4.13
C THR A 495 -30.28 -8.84 -4.11
N GLY A 496 -29.24 -8.23 -3.54
CA GLY A 496 -28.89 -6.85 -3.89
C GLY A 496 -28.31 -6.85 -5.31
N LYS A 497 -29.08 -6.39 -6.30
CA LYS A 497 -28.56 -6.09 -7.65
C LYS A 497 -27.28 -5.27 -7.50
N LYS A 498 -26.13 -5.84 -7.87
CA LYS A 498 -24.89 -5.08 -8.11
C LYS A 498 -25.24 -3.97 -9.12
N PRO A 499 -24.78 -2.72 -8.94
CA PRO A 499 -24.86 -1.74 -10.01
C PRO A 499 -24.18 -2.33 -11.25
N GLY A 500 -24.82 -2.22 -12.41
CA GLY A 500 -24.30 -2.77 -13.67
C GLY A 500 -22.97 -2.15 -14.08
N TYR A 501 -22.29 -2.77 -15.05
CA TYR A 501 -21.05 -2.25 -15.63
C TYR A 501 -21.31 -0.87 -16.27
N ASP A 502 -20.90 0.20 -15.59
CA ASP A 502 -21.09 1.58 -16.03
C ASP A 502 -19.87 2.06 -16.83
N VAL A 503 -19.93 1.88 -18.14
CA VAL A 503 -18.86 2.24 -19.07
C VAL A 503 -18.53 3.73 -19.06
N ASP A 504 -19.50 4.61 -18.82
CA ASP A 504 -19.27 6.07 -18.82
C ASP A 504 -18.46 6.50 -17.61
N THR A 505 -18.62 5.81 -16.47
CA THR A 505 -17.76 6.00 -15.31
C THR A 505 -16.35 5.49 -15.57
N VAL A 506 -16.21 4.32 -16.20
CA VAL A 506 -14.90 3.73 -16.55
C VAL A 506 -14.12 4.64 -17.51
N ARG A 507 -14.77 5.18 -18.54
CA ARG A 507 -14.14 6.08 -19.53
C ARG A 507 -13.51 7.32 -18.91
N LYS A 508 -14.05 7.84 -17.80
CA LYS A 508 -13.50 9.03 -17.11
C LYS A 508 -12.10 8.81 -16.56
N ASP A 509 -11.70 7.57 -16.35
CA ASP A 509 -10.35 7.23 -15.89
C ASP A 509 -9.30 7.30 -17.03
N PHE A 510 -9.73 7.49 -18.29
CA PHE A 510 -8.88 7.53 -19.48
C PHE A 510 -9.04 8.86 -20.22
N PRO A 511 -8.40 9.95 -19.76
CA PRO A 511 -8.51 11.27 -20.40
C PRO A 511 -8.13 11.27 -21.89
N ILE A 512 -7.23 10.37 -22.31
CA ILE A 512 -6.79 10.22 -23.71
C ILE A 512 -7.92 9.82 -24.66
N LEU A 513 -9.01 9.23 -24.16
CA LEU A 513 -10.14 8.85 -25.01
C LEU A 513 -10.84 10.05 -25.63
N GLY A 514 -10.85 11.22 -24.97
CA GLY A 514 -11.47 12.45 -25.51
C GLY A 514 -12.76 12.16 -26.29
N ASP A 515 -12.75 12.54 -27.57
CA ASP A 515 -13.80 12.26 -28.55
C ASP A 515 -13.42 11.14 -29.56
N ILE A 516 -12.27 10.47 -29.38
CA ILE A 516 -11.78 9.45 -30.32
C ILE A 516 -12.43 8.08 -30.10
N VAL A 517 -12.56 7.30 -31.18
CA VAL A 517 -13.04 5.91 -31.13
C VAL A 517 -11.86 4.95 -31.26
N TYR A 518 -11.30 4.56 -30.12
CA TYR A 518 -10.13 3.67 -30.09
C TYR A 518 -10.53 2.19 -30.08
N LEU A 519 -10.35 1.52 -31.24
CA LEU A 519 -10.65 0.09 -31.46
C LEU A 519 -9.38 -0.70 -31.83
N ASP A 520 -8.25 -0.38 -31.20
CA ASP A 520 -6.97 -1.07 -31.42
C ASP A 520 -6.33 -1.62 -30.12
N ASN A 521 -7.19 -2.02 -29.19
CA ASN A 521 -6.84 -2.55 -27.88
C ASN A 521 -6.00 -3.84 -27.92
N ALA A 522 -6.14 -4.66 -28.97
CA ALA A 522 -5.36 -5.89 -29.14
C ALA A 522 -3.88 -5.63 -29.47
N ALA A 523 -3.54 -4.42 -29.90
CA ALA A 523 -2.15 -4.00 -30.03
C ALA A 523 -1.64 -3.38 -28.73
N THR A 524 -2.32 -2.36 -28.22
CA THR A 524 -2.06 -1.76 -26.91
C THR A 524 -3.33 -1.12 -26.37
N SER A 525 -3.58 -1.23 -25.07
CA SER A 525 -4.63 -0.48 -24.38
C SER A 525 -4.10 0.84 -23.87
N PHE A 526 -5.00 1.77 -23.53
CA PHE A 526 -4.63 2.93 -22.71
C PHE A 526 -4.49 2.55 -21.23
N SER A 527 -3.73 3.34 -20.47
CA SER A 527 -3.60 3.19 -19.01
C SER A 527 -4.53 4.17 -18.30
N PRO A 528 -5.27 3.76 -17.26
CA PRO A 528 -6.07 4.68 -16.46
C PRO A 528 -5.16 5.59 -15.62
N GLU A 529 -5.68 6.74 -15.22
CA GLU A 529 -4.97 7.74 -14.40
C GLU A 529 -4.40 7.15 -13.10
N LEU A 530 -5.05 6.13 -12.53
CA LEU A 530 -4.55 5.40 -11.35
C LEU A 530 -3.18 4.75 -11.62
N VAL A 531 -3.04 4.09 -12.78
CA VAL A 531 -1.81 3.40 -13.17
C VAL A 531 -0.71 4.41 -13.45
N ILE A 532 -1.02 5.46 -14.21
CA ILE A 532 -0.08 6.57 -14.50
C ILE A 532 0.37 7.23 -13.19
N GLY A 533 -0.59 7.56 -12.33
CA GLY A 533 -0.35 8.18 -11.03
C GLY A 533 0.57 7.36 -10.14
N SER A 534 0.48 6.03 -10.17
CA SER A 534 1.37 5.16 -9.39
C SER A 534 2.84 5.21 -9.84
N MET A 535 3.08 5.35 -11.15
CA MET A 535 4.44 5.50 -11.68
C MET A 535 5.01 6.88 -11.36
N VAL A 536 4.18 7.93 -11.48
CA VAL A 536 4.55 9.30 -11.09
C VAL A 536 4.83 9.37 -9.58
N GLU A 537 4.04 8.69 -8.75
CA GLU A 537 4.24 8.62 -7.30
C GLU A 537 5.58 7.98 -6.95
N LEU A 538 5.98 6.88 -7.61
CA LEU A 538 7.32 6.31 -7.44
C LEU A 538 8.39 7.38 -7.69
N GLU A 539 8.36 8.03 -8.85
CA GLU A 539 9.38 9.00 -9.26
C GLU A 539 9.44 10.21 -8.32
N HIS A 540 8.29 10.70 -7.85
CA HIS A 540 8.22 11.89 -6.99
C HIS A 540 8.45 11.60 -5.50
N CYS A 541 8.02 10.44 -4.99
CA CYS A 541 7.88 10.23 -3.54
C CYS A 541 8.87 9.22 -2.97
N TYR A 542 9.22 8.17 -3.73
CA TYR A 542 10.02 7.08 -3.17
C TYR A 542 11.04 6.42 -4.10
N ARG A 543 11.44 7.10 -5.19
CA ARG A 543 12.38 6.57 -6.17
C ARG A 543 13.66 6.03 -5.53
N ALA A 544 13.88 4.74 -5.70
CA ALA A 544 15.11 4.05 -5.37
C ALA A 544 15.28 2.82 -6.26
N ASN A 545 16.39 2.12 -6.11
CA ASN A 545 16.55 0.78 -6.68
C ASN A 545 15.89 -0.26 -5.77
N VAL A 546 15.61 -1.46 -6.30
CA VAL A 546 15.15 -2.62 -5.52
C VAL A 546 16.32 -3.49 -5.07
N GLY A 547 16.13 -4.26 -4.00
CA GLY A 547 17.14 -5.21 -3.51
C GLY A 547 17.77 -4.80 -2.18
N ARG A 548 19.08 -5.04 -2.02
CA ARG A 548 19.77 -5.06 -0.71
C ARG A 548 20.09 -3.68 -0.09
N GLY A 549 19.50 -2.61 -0.59
CA GLY A 549 19.71 -1.28 -0.02
C GLY A 549 19.07 -1.16 1.37
N VAL A 550 19.80 -0.59 2.32
CA VAL A 550 19.36 -0.48 3.73
C VAL A 550 18.60 0.82 4.03
N HIS A 551 18.59 1.79 3.11
CA HIS A 551 17.88 3.05 3.30
C HIS A 551 16.38 2.89 3.02
N ARG A 552 15.56 3.73 3.66
CA ARG A 552 14.09 3.59 3.66
C ARG A 552 13.47 3.52 2.26
N LEU A 553 13.99 4.29 1.29
CA LEU A 553 13.40 4.36 -0.05
C LEU A 553 13.63 3.06 -0.82
N THR A 554 14.80 2.43 -0.68
CA THR A 554 15.04 1.10 -1.27
C THR A 554 14.14 0.05 -0.61
N GLN A 555 13.95 0.09 0.72
CA GLN A 555 13.05 -0.84 1.40
C GLN A 555 11.59 -0.68 0.94
N LEU A 556 11.10 0.57 0.86
CA LEU A 556 9.75 0.87 0.39
C LEU A 556 9.56 0.46 -1.09
N THR A 557 10.51 0.82 -1.95
CA THR A 557 10.46 0.47 -3.37
C THR A 557 10.50 -1.04 -3.58
N SER A 558 11.39 -1.75 -2.88
CA SER A 558 11.47 -3.21 -2.92
C SER A 558 10.17 -3.86 -2.46
N GLN A 559 9.54 -3.34 -1.41
CA GLN A 559 8.25 -3.84 -0.94
C GLN A 559 7.14 -3.61 -1.97
N ARG A 560 7.04 -2.41 -2.57
CA ARG A 560 6.01 -2.09 -3.58
C ARG A 560 6.19 -2.93 -4.85
N TYR A 561 7.43 -3.12 -5.28
CA TYR A 561 7.76 -3.96 -6.44
C TYR A 561 7.47 -5.45 -6.16
N TRP A 562 7.77 -5.93 -4.95
CA TRP A 562 7.41 -7.28 -4.51
C TRP A 562 5.88 -7.48 -4.44
N HIS A 563 5.14 -6.54 -3.86
CA HIS A 563 3.67 -6.62 -3.86
C HIS A 563 3.08 -6.64 -5.28
N ALA A 564 3.71 -5.97 -6.25
CA ALA A 564 3.25 -6.05 -7.63
C ALA A 564 3.35 -7.47 -8.19
N HIS A 565 4.41 -8.22 -7.86
CA HIS A 565 4.52 -9.64 -8.20
C HIS A 565 3.41 -10.46 -7.56
N GLU A 566 3.13 -10.23 -6.27
CA GLU A 566 2.07 -10.94 -5.56
C GLU A 566 0.69 -10.69 -6.18
N LYS A 567 0.39 -9.44 -6.54
CA LYS A 567 -0.87 -9.07 -7.20
C LYS A 567 -1.01 -9.76 -8.55
N VAL A 568 0.04 -9.74 -9.37
CA VAL A 568 0.04 -10.41 -10.68
C VAL A 568 -0.10 -11.92 -10.53
N ALA A 569 0.61 -12.54 -9.57
CA ALA A 569 0.47 -13.95 -9.27
C ALA A 569 -0.96 -14.30 -8.81
N GLU A 570 -1.56 -13.47 -7.95
CA GLU A 570 -2.94 -13.65 -7.49
C GLU A 570 -3.97 -13.47 -8.61
N PHE A 571 -3.75 -12.52 -9.51
CA PHE A 571 -4.64 -12.21 -10.63
C PHE A 571 -4.87 -13.41 -11.55
N ILE A 572 -3.85 -14.25 -11.73
CA ILE A 572 -3.90 -15.47 -12.56
C ILE A 572 -4.08 -16.76 -11.74
N ASN A 573 -4.36 -16.64 -10.44
CA ASN A 573 -4.38 -17.75 -9.46
C ASN A 573 -3.07 -18.57 -9.41
N GLY A 574 -1.93 -17.95 -9.69
CA GLY A 574 -0.61 -18.58 -9.87
C GLY A 574 0.30 -18.56 -8.65
N LYS A 575 -0.20 -18.39 -7.42
CA LYS A 575 0.65 -18.33 -6.20
C LYS A 575 1.52 -19.58 -5.95
N GLY A 576 1.20 -20.70 -6.61
CA GLY A 576 1.98 -21.94 -6.54
C GLY A 576 3.25 -21.96 -7.39
N GLY A 577 3.40 -21.03 -8.35
CA GLY A 577 4.56 -20.93 -9.25
C GLY A 577 5.40 -19.67 -9.01
N VAL A 578 6.33 -19.40 -9.92
CA VAL A 578 7.17 -18.20 -9.92
C VAL A 578 6.67 -17.22 -10.98
N THR A 579 6.34 -16.00 -10.56
CA THR A 579 5.98 -14.89 -11.45
C THR A 579 7.21 -14.03 -11.68
N VAL A 580 7.61 -13.84 -12.93
CA VAL A 580 8.79 -13.05 -13.34
C VAL A 580 8.33 -11.90 -14.21
N PHE A 581 8.78 -10.68 -13.91
CA PHE A 581 8.58 -9.53 -14.78
C PHE A 581 9.62 -9.49 -15.89
N THR A 582 9.11 -9.23 -17.08
CA THR A 582 9.86 -9.10 -18.33
C THR A 582 9.48 -7.78 -19.00
N LYS A 583 10.09 -7.46 -20.13
CA LYS A 583 9.77 -6.30 -20.97
C LYS A 583 8.43 -6.46 -21.68
N ASN A 584 8.08 -7.69 -22.07
CA ASN A 584 6.85 -8.05 -22.80
C ASN A 584 6.72 -9.58 -22.93
N THR A 585 5.59 -10.06 -23.46
CA THR A 585 5.35 -11.48 -23.80
C THR A 585 6.49 -12.08 -24.65
N THR A 586 7.04 -11.30 -25.59
CA THR A 586 8.09 -11.78 -26.49
C THR A 586 9.35 -12.17 -25.71
N GLU A 587 9.75 -11.37 -24.74
CA GLU A 587 10.88 -11.69 -23.86
C GLU A 587 10.57 -12.90 -22.98
N ALA A 588 9.38 -12.97 -22.38
CA ALA A 588 8.92 -14.12 -21.60
C ALA A 588 8.99 -15.45 -22.39
N ILE A 589 8.52 -15.47 -23.64
CA ILE A 589 8.59 -16.65 -24.51
C ILE A 589 10.04 -16.99 -24.86
N ASN A 590 10.86 -15.98 -25.17
CA ASN A 590 12.29 -16.21 -25.45
C ASN A 590 13.02 -16.79 -24.22
N MET A 591 12.67 -16.37 -23.00
CA MET A 591 13.22 -16.94 -21.77
C MET A 591 12.96 -18.44 -21.67
N VAL A 592 11.77 -18.91 -22.05
CA VAL A 592 11.48 -20.35 -22.12
C VAL A 592 12.26 -21.00 -23.26
N ALA A 593 12.26 -20.40 -24.45
CA ALA A 593 12.93 -20.94 -25.62
C ALA A 593 14.44 -21.15 -25.44
N GLN A 594 15.16 -20.29 -24.71
CA GLN A 594 16.60 -20.50 -24.51
C GLN A 594 16.91 -21.15 -23.14
N GLY A 595 16.03 -21.02 -22.15
CA GLY A 595 16.26 -21.52 -20.80
C GLY A 595 15.89 -22.98 -20.54
N LEU A 596 15.11 -23.63 -21.42
CA LEU A 596 14.56 -24.98 -21.13
C LEU A 596 15.59 -26.12 -21.22
N GLY A 597 16.74 -25.92 -21.89
CA GLY A 597 17.81 -26.93 -21.96
C GLY A 597 17.69 -27.94 -23.11
N TRP A 598 17.67 -27.42 -24.35
CA TRP A 598 17.86 -28.05 -25.68
C TRP A 598 18.60 -29.39 -25.81
N LYS A 599 18.01 -30.43 -26.42
CA LYS A 599 18.75 -31.53 -27.07
C LYS A 599 18.38 -31.64 -28.55
N ALA A 600 19.36 -31.99 -29.39
CA ALA A 600 19.09 -32.31 -30.79
C ALA A 600 18.13 -33.50 -30.87
N GLY A 601 17.11 -33.39 -31.73
CA GLY A 601 16.01 -34.35 -31.84
C GLY A 601 14.74 -33.95 -31.09
N ASP A 602 14.83 -33.11 -30.06
CA ASP A 602 13.64 -32.56 -29.38
C ASP A 602 12.73 -31.84 -30.38
N ARG A 603 11.42 -31.84 -30.12
CA ARG A 603 10.42 -31.16 -30.97
C ARG A 603 9.54 -30.20 -30.20
N VAL A 604 9.18 -29.10 -30.86
CA VAL A 604 8.16 -28.14 -30.42
C VAL A 604 6.96 -28.23 -31.34
N ILE A 605 5.75 -28.31 -30.77
CA ILE A 605 4.50 -28.19 -31.52
C ILE A 605 3.93 -26.80 -31.29
N THR A 606 3.50 -26.15 -32.37
CA THR A 606 2.81 -24.86 -32.34
C THR A 606 1.70 -24.82 -33.40
N THR A 607 1.07 -23.67 -33.62
CA THR A 607 -0.02 -23.51 -34.60
C THR A 607 0.28 -22.45 -35.66
N VAL A 608 -0.48 -22.46 -36.75
CA VAL A 608 -0.38 -21.43 -37.79
C VAL A 608 -0.94 -20.07 -37.34
N ILE A 609 -1.76 -20.04 -36.28
CA ILE A 609 -2.43 -18.83 -35.76
C ILE A 609 -1.59 -18.08 -34.72
N GLU A 610 -0.34 -18.50 -34.50
CA GLU A 610 0.55 -17.85 -33.54
C GLU A 610 0.99 -16.45 -34.00
N HIS A 611 1.07 -15.54 -33.03
CA HIS A 611 1.83 -14.31 -33.20
C HIS A 611 3.31 -14.66 -33.43
N HIS A 612 4.04 -13.85 -34.21
CA HIS A 612 5.47 -14.08 -34.52
C HIS A 612 6.33 -14.33 -33.28
N SER A 613 6.01 -13.67 -32.16
CA SER A 613 6.67 -13.86 -30.86
C SER A 613 6.55 -15.28 -30.29
N ASN A 614 5.52 -16.03 -30.65
CA ASN A 614 5.33 -17.43 -30.28
C ASN A 614 5.60 -18.40 -31.43
N LEU A 615 6.35 -17.96 -32.46
CA LEU A 615 6.77 -18.79 -33.60
C LEU A 615 8.29 -18.73 -33.83
N LEU A 616 8.82 -17.52 -33.96
CA LEU A 616 10.22 -17.28 -34.32
C LEU A 616 11.22 -17.87 -33.31
N PRO A 617 10.98 -17.80 -31.97
CA PRO A 617 11.91 -18.41 -31.01
C PRO A 617 12.09 -19.90 -31.24
N TRP A 618 11.00 -20.62 -31.50
CA TRP A 618 11.01 -22.06 -31.75
C TRP A 618 11.68 -22.40 -33.07
N ARG A 619 11.39 -21.65 -34.13
CA ARG A 619 12.04 -21.82 -35.42
C ARG A 619 13.56 -21.62 -35.34
N ASN A 620 14.00 -20.64 -34.55
CA ASN A 620 15.42 -20.38 -34.33
C ASN A 620 16.13 -21.53 -33.60
N LEU A 621 15.42 -22.37 -32.82
CA LEU A 621 16.00 -23.57 -32.20
C LEU A 621 16.38 -24.66 -33.21
N GLY A 622 15.91 -24.59 -34.46
CA GLY A 622 16.33 -25.50 -35.53
C GLY A 622 17.84 -25.53 -35.73
N ARG A 623 18.55 -24.42 -35.46
CA ARG A 623 20.02 -24.36 -35.49
C ARG A 623 20.71 -25.25 -34.45
N TYR A 624 19.97 -25.69 -33.43
CA TYR A 624 20.42 -26.61 -32.39
C TYR A 624 19.87 -28.03 -32.59
N GLY A 625 19.25 -28.32 -33.75
CA GLY A 625 18.66 -29.62 -34.06
C GLY A 625 17.30 -29.87 -33.42
N VAL A 626 16.60 -28.83 -32.96
CA VAL A 626 15.22 -28.93 -32.44
C VAL A 626 14.22 -28.83 -33.60
N GLY A 627 13.31 -29.81 -33.72
CA GLY A 627 12.24 -29.81 -34.72
C GLY A 627 11.09 -28.87 -34.36
N LEU A 628 10.39 -28.36 -35.37
CA LEU A 628 9.19 -27.53 -35.19
C LEU A 628 8.04 -28.09 -36.05
N ASP A 629 6.97 -28.48 -35.39
CA ASP A 629 5.71 -28.90 -36.00
C ASP A 629 4.68 -27.77 -35.90
N ILE A 630 4.08 -27.41 -37.03
CA ILE A 630 3.09 -26.32 -37.10
C ILE A 630 1.74 -26.91 -37.50
N ILE A 631 0.81 -26.91 -36.55
CA ILE A 631 -0.57 -27.34 -36.77
C ILE A 631 -1.28 -26.30 -37.63
N GLY A 632 -1.79 -26.76 -38.78
CA GLY A 632 -2.59 -25.94 -39.70
C GLY A 632 -3.97 -25.59 -39.16
N LEU A 633 -4.59 -24.59 -39.80
CA LEU A 633 -5.93 -24.13 -39.45
C LEU A 633 -6.98 -25.20 -39.78
N GLY A 634 -7.84 -25.52 -38.82
CA GLY A 634 -8.98 -26.41 -39.02
C GLY A 634 -10.17 -25.71 -39.68
N LYS A 635 -11.33 -26.40 -39.68
CA LYS A 635 -12.59 -25.84 -40.20
C LYS A 635 -13.08 -24.69 -39.29
N ASP A 636 -13.86 -23.77 -39.85
CA ASP A 636 -14.45 -22.63 -39.11
C ASP A 636 -13.40 -21.81 -38.33
N PHE A 637 -12.17 -21.69 -38.83
CA PHE A 637 -11.10 -20.96 -38.16
C PHE A 637 -10.75 -21.47 -36.74
N ARG A 638 -10.92 -22.77 -36.49
CA ARG A 638 -10.61 -23.43 -35.20
C ARG A 638 -9.37 -24.30 -35.28
N ILE A 639 -8.76 -24.53 -34.11
CA ILE A 639 -7.75 -25.57 -33.91
C ILE A 639 -8.34 -26.57 -32.93
N GLU A 640 -8.39 -27.84 -33.33
CA GLU A 640 -9.04 -28.90 -32.56
C GLU A 640 -8.00 -29.71 -31.75
N PRO A 641 -8.31 -30.16 -30.52
CA PRO A 641 -7.39 -30.94 -29.68
C PRO A 641 -6.82 -32.19 -30.35
N GLU A 642 -7.60 -32.85 -31.20
CA GLU A 642 -7.22 -34.08 -31.91
C GLU A 642 -6.03 -33.84 -32.86
N GLN A 643 -5.84 -32.60 -33.35
CA GLN A 643 -4.67 -32.25 -34.15
C GLN A 643 -3.37 -32.28 -33.32
N PHE A 644 -3.45 -32.00 -32.02
CA PHE A 644 -2.30 -32.10 -31.11
C PHE A 644 -2.01 -33.56 -30.77
N GLU A 645 -3.04 -34.35 -30.50
CA GLU A 645 -2.89 -35.78 -30.24
C GLU A 645 -2.18 -36.49 -31.40
N ALA A 646 -2.54 -36.18 -32.65
CA ALA A 646 -1.88 -36.73 -33.83
C ALA A 646 -0.43 -36.22 -34.04
N ALA A 647 -0.09 -35.04 -33.52
CA ALA A 647 1.22 -34.41 -33.70
C ALA A 647 2.20 -34.74 -32.58
N ILE A 648 1.73 -35.12 -31.39
CA ILE A 648 2.59 -35.49 -30.26
C ILE A 648 3.31 -36.81 -30.56
N THR A 649 4.62 -36.79 -30.38
CA THR A 649 5.51 -37.95 -30.53
C THR A 649 6.36 -38.10 -29.26
N GLU A 650 7.09 -39.21 -29.15
CA GLU A 650 8.05 -39.43 -28.05
C GLU A 650 9.14 -38.36 -27.94
N ASN A 651 9.42 -37.64 -29.04
CA ASN A 651 10.43 -36.58 -29.09
C ASN A 651 9.82 -35.19 -28.82
N THR A 652 8.49 -35.10 -28.65
CA THR A 652 7.82 -33.83 -28.37
C THR A 652 8.12 -33.42 -26.94
N ARG A 653 8.71 -32.23 -26.78
CA ARG A 653 9.10 -31.70 -25.47
C ARG A 653 8.22 -30.54 -25.00
N LEU A 654 7.72 -29.74 -25.93
CA LEU A 654 6.93 -28.54 -25.64
C LEU A 654 5.81 -28.37 -26.67
N VAL A 655 4.61 -28.08 -26.19
CA VAL A 655 3.54 -27.45 -26.97
C VAL A 655 3.53 -25.96 -26.60
N ALA A 656 3.69 -25.08 -27.58
CA ALA A 656 3.71 -23.63 -27.39
C ALA A 656 2.63 -22.98 -28.24
N ILE A 657 1.56 -22.50 -27.60
CA ILE A 657 0.36 -22.05 -28.30
C ILE A 657 -0.25 -20.79 -27.69
N THR A 658 -1.00 -20.05 -28.49
CA THR A 658 -1.79 -18.92 -27.99
C THR A 658 -3.05 -19.40 -27.25
N HIS A 659 -3.43 -18.68 -26.19
CA HIS A 659 -4.74 -18.87 -25.56
C HIS A 659 -5.86 -18.27 -26.43
N ALA A 660 -5.60 -17.14 -27.10
CA ALA A 660 -6.52 -16.57 -28.09
C ALA A 660 -5.79 -15.85 -29.22
N SER A 661 -6.24 -16.10 -30.45
CA SER A 661 -5.66 -15.49 -31.65
C SER A 661 -5.81 -13.96 -31.64
N ASN A 662 -4.71 -13.23 -31.91
CA ASN A 662 -4.72 -11.77 -32.06
C ASN A 662 -5.29 -11.28 -33.40
N VAL A 663 -5.73 -12.20 -34.25
CA VAL A 663 -6.36 -11.94 -35.56
C VAL A 663 -7.81 -12.39 -35.53
N LEU A 664 -8.05 -13.66 -35.21
CA LEU A 664 -9.39 -14.28 -35.27
C LEU A 664 -10.23 -14.02 -34.02
N GLY A 665 -9.57 -13.74 -32.88
CA GLY A 665 -10.20 -13.61 -31.57
C GLY A 665 -10.61 -14.94 -30.93
N THR A 666 -10.52 -16.06 -31.66
CA THR A 666 -10.88 -17.41 -31.17
C THR A 666 -10.04 -17.83 -29.96
N ILE A 667 -10.71 -18.29 -28.91
CA ILE A 667 -10.08 -18.89 -27.72
C ILE A 667 -9.90 -20.40 -27.96
N LEU A 668 -8.70 -20.91 -27.72
CA LEU A 668 -8.38 -22.33 -27.89
C LEU A 668 -8.91 -23.17 -26.69
N PRO A 669 -9.23 -24.46 -26.89
CA PRO A 669 -9.70 -25.37 -25.84
C PRO A 669 -8.54 -25.85 -24.95
N ILE A 670 -7.93 -24.93 -24.20
CA ILE A 670 -6.67 -25.14 -23.48
C ILE A 670 -6.72 -26.30 -22.49
N GLU A 671 -7.79 -26.44 -21.71
CA GLU A 671 -7.90 -27.52 -20.69
C GLU A 671 -7.76 -28.92 -21.31
N LYS A 672 -8.31 -29.12 -22.51
CA LYS A 672 -8.20 -30.38 -23.25
C LYS A 672 -6.77 -30.59 -23.77
N ILE A 673 -6.15 -29.54 -24.31
CA ILE A 673 -4.78 -29.60 -24.83
C ILE A 673 -3.79 -29.84 -23.68
N ALA A 674 -3.94 -29.15 -22.55
CA ALA A 674 -3.14 -29.35 -21.35
C ALA A 674 -3.23 -30.78 -20.83
N LYS A 675 -4.44 -31.36 -20.83
CA LYS A 675 -4.61 -32.78 -20.49
C LYS A 675 -3.82 -33.70 -21.44
N LEU A 676 -3.91 -33.49 -22.76
CA LEU A 676 -3.15 -34.27 -23.74
C LEU A 676 -1.64 -34.15 -23.54
N CYS A 677 -1.15 -32.94 -23.27
CA CYS A 677 0.26 -32.69 -22.97
C CYS A 677 0.72 -33.46 -21.74
N HIS A 678 -0.02 -33.34 -20.62
CA HIS A 678 0.31 -34.02 -19.37
C HIS A 678 0.27 -35.55 -19.50
N ASP A 679 -0.71 -36.10 -20.22
CA ASP A 679 -0.84 -37.54 -20.45
C ASP A 679 0.40 -38.11 -21.20
N HIS A 680 1.12 -37.27 -21.95
CA HIS A 680 2.36 -37.63 -22.67
C HIS A 680 3.64 -37.07 -22.04
N GLY A 681 3.58 -36.42 -20.87
CA GLY A 681 4.75 -35.81 -20.23
C GLY A 681 5.35 -34.61 -20.99
N VAL A 682 4.55 -33.95 -21.83
CA VAL A 682 4.94 -32.79 -22.64
C VAL A 682 4.62 -31.51 -21.88
N LEU A 683 5.51 -30.51 -21.94
CA LEU A 683 5.28 -29.21 -21.31
C LEU A 683 4.33 -28.34 -22.15
N LEU A 684 3.58 -27.45 -21.50
CA LEU A 684 2.69 -26.50 -22.17
C LEU A 684 3.06 -25.04 -21.86
N LEU A 685 3.38 -24.28 -22.90
CA LEU A 685 3.47 -22.81 -22.87
C LEU A 685 2.23 -22.18 -23.49
N LEU A 686 1.64 -21.24 -22.77
CA LEU A 686 0.52 -20.43 -23.22
C LEU A 686 0.91 -18.96 -23.41
N ASP A 687 0.77 -18.46 -24.64
CA ASP A 687 0.73 -17.02 -24.91
C ASP A 687 -0.69 -16.50 -24.61
N ALA A 688 -0.81 -15.83 -23.46
CA ALA A 688 -2.07 -15.28 -22.95
C ALA A 688 -2.18 -13.77 -23.17
N ALA A 689 -1.36 -13.19 -24.05
CA ALA A 689 -1.32 -11.74 -24.28
C ALA A 689 -2.67 -11.14 -24.68
N GLN A 690 -3.55 -11.92 -25.32
CA GLN A 690 -4.88 -11.49 -25.73
C GLN A 690 -6.00 -11.95 -24.79
N THR A 691 -5.75 -12.80 -23.80
CA THR A 691 -6.83 -13.26 -22.89
C THR A 691 -6.78 -12.57 -21.53
N ILE A 692 -5.58 -12.30 -21.03
CA ILE A 692 -5.35 -11.64 -19.74
C ILE A 692 -6.15 -10.34 -19.54
N PRO A 693 -6.29 -9.44 -20.54
CA PRO A 693 -7.08 -8.23 -20.36
C PRO A 693 -8.61 -8.44 -20.42
N HIS A 694 -9.08 -9.56 -20.95
CA HIS A 694 -10.46 -9.72 -21.39
C HIS A 694 -11.26 -10.80 -20.63
N ILE A 695 -10.59 -11.80 -20.06
CA ILE A 695 -11.25 -12.93 -19.36
C ILE A 695 -10.57 -13.25 -18.03
N PRO A 696 -11.30 -13.82 -17.05
CA PRO A 696 -10.69 -14.39 -15.86
C PRO A 696 -9.71 -15.51 -16.22
N ILE A 697 -8.53 -15.52 -15.62
CA ILE A 697 -7.50 -16.55 -15.83
C ILE A 697 -7.22 -17.28 -14.53
N ASP A 698 -7.19 -18.61 -14.60
CA ASP A 698 -6.73 -19.48 -13.53
C ASP A 698 -5.75 -20.49 -14.11
N VAL A 699 -4.46 -20.31 -13.84
CA VAL A 699 -3.40 -21.18 -14.36
C VAL A 699 -3.50 -22.62 -13.86
N ASN A 700 -4.10 -22.86 -12.69
CA ASN A 700 -4.29 -24.22 -12.19
C ASN A 700 -5.39 -24.93 -12.96
N ALA A 701 -6.46 -24.21 -13.33
CA ALA A 701 -7.53 -24.75 -14.15
C ALA A 701 -7.06 -24.97 -15.60
N LEU A 702 -6.31 -24.02 -16.16
CA LEU A 702 -5.74 -24.13 -17.51
C LEU A 702 -4.69 -25.24 -17.62
N GLY A 703 -3.99 -25.55 -16.54
CA GLY A 703 -3.02 -26.64 -16.50
C GLY A 703 -1.76 -26.38 -17.32
N CYS A 704 -1.37 -25.14 -17.58
CA CYS A 704 -0.12 -24.82 -18.28
C CYS A 704 1.10 -24.89 -17.36
N ASP A 705 2.27 -25.10 -17.94
CA ASP A 705 3.56 -25.02 -17.23
C ASP A 705 4.16 -23.62 -17.31
N PHE A 706 3.91 -22.92 -18.42
CA PHE A 706 4.31 -21.53 -18.63
C PHE A 706 3.14 -20.69 -19.13
N LEU A 707 3.00 -19.48 -18.59
CA LEU A 707 2.04 -18.48 -19.06
C LEU A 707 2.78 -17.17 -19.32
N ALA A 708 2.67 -16.63 -20.54
CA ALA A 708 3.32 -15.38 -20.94
C ALA A 708 2.29 -14.32 -21.34
N PHE A 709 2.46 -13.08 -20.88
CA PHE A 709 1.59 -11.96 -21.28
C PHE A 709 2.28 -10.59 -21.14
N SER A 710 1.66 -9.56 -21.73
CA SER A 710 2.18 -8.19 -21.77
C SER A 710 1.30 -7.23 -20.98
N GLY A 711 1.92 -6.35 -20.17
CA GLY A 711 1.21 -5.35 -19.37
C GLY A 711 0.50 -4.30 -20.22
N HIS A 712 1.09 -3.85 -21.33
CA HIS A 712 0.54 -2.79 -22.19
C HIS A 712 -0.78 -3.15 -22.89
N LYS A 713 -1.19 -4.43 -22.87
CA LYS A 713 -2.51 -4.87 -23.37
C LYS A 713 -3.57 -4.92 -22.26
N MET A 714 -3.14 -4.89 -20.99
CA MET A 714 -3.97 -4.99 -19.80
C MET A 714 -3.91 -3.74 -18.94
N LEU A 715 -3.92 -2.57 -19.59
CA LEU A 715 -3.88 -1.23 -18.98
C LEU A 715 -2.57 -0.86 -18.29
N GLY A 716 -1.62 -1.79 -18.25
CA GLY A 716 -0.30 -1.60 -17.68
C GLY A 716 0.60 -0.76 -18.59
N PRO A 717 1.75 -0.32 -18.08
CA PRO A 717 2.69 0.47 -18.86
C PRO A 717 3.46 -0.37 -19.88
N THR A 718 3.94 0.29 -20.93
CA THR A 718 4.90 -0.31 -21.87
C THR A 718 6.19 -0.74 -21.17
N GLY A 719 6.90 -1.70 -21.76
CA GLY A 719 8.11 -2.26 -21.15
C GLY A 719 7.82 -3.12 -19.92
N THR A 720 6.59 -3.63 -19.80
CA THR A 720 6.22 -4.65 -18.82
C THR A 720 5.56 -5.85 -19.49
N GLY A 721 5.96 -7.02 -19.04
CA GLY A 721 5.44 -8.33 -19.39
C GLY A 721 5.66 -9.28 -18.22
N VAL A 722 5.10 -10.47 -18.35
CA VAL A 722 5.11 -11.48 -17.30
C VAL A 722 5.39 -12.84 -17.91
N LEU A 723 6.29 -13.57 -17.28
CA LEU A 723 6.41 -15.01 -17.39
C LEU A 723 6.01 -15.61 -16.04
N TRP A 724 4.90 -16.34 -16.01
CA TRP A 724 4.62 -17.24 -14.91
C TRP A 724 5.10 -18.64 -15.29
N MET A 725 5.81 -19.30 -14.37
CA MET A 725 6.24 -20.67 -14.51
C MET A 725 5.80 -21.49 -13.31
N LYS A 726 5.16 -22.63 -13.57
CA LYS A 726 4.70 -23.56 -12.54
C LYS A 726 5.85 -24.07 -11.69
N GLU A 727 6.92 -24.50 -12.35
CA GLU A 727 8.18 -24.93 -11.75
C GLU A 727 9.33 -24.03 -12.24
N PRO A 728 10.27 -23.60 -11.38
CA PRO A 728 11.40 -22.76 -11.77
C PRO A 728 12.53 -23.56 -12.46
N CYS A 729 12.20 -24.21 -13.57
CA CYS A 729 13.06 -25.16 -14.28
C CYS A 729 13.95 -24.52 -15.37
N LEU A 730 13.81 -23.22 -15.62
CA LEU A 730 14.57 -22.52 -16.65
C LEU A 730 15.96 -22.11 -16.15
N GLU A 731 16.94 -22.19 -17.04
CA GLU A 731 18.23 -21.52 -16.90
C GLU A 731 18.09 -20.02 -17.23
N PRO A 732 18.62 -19.10 -16.40
CA PRO A 732 18.51 -17.67 -16.65
C PRO A 732 19.29 -17.25 -17.90
N MET A 733 18.63 -16.55 -18.83
CA MET A 733 19.27 -16.09 -20.08
C MET A 733 20.19 -14.89 -19.88
N VAL A 734 19.83 -14.00 -18.96
CA VAL A 734 20.57 -12.78 -18.67
C VAL A 734 21.18 -12.93 -17.29
N LEU A 735 22.51 -12.83 -17.22
CA LEU A 735 23.26 -12.92 -15.97
C LEU A 735 23.80 -11.55 -15.58
N GLY A 736 23.70 -11.19 -14.30
CA GLY A 736 24.17 -9.89 -13.81
C GLY A 736 23.85 -9.62 -12.35
N GLY A 737 23.98 -8.34 -11.95
CA GLY A 737 23.59 -7.90 -10.61
C GLY A 737 22.08 -8.07 -10.37
N GLY A 738 21.65 -8.22 -9.12
CA GLY A 738 20.23 -8.39 -8.76
C GLY A 738 19.76 -9.85 -8.70
N MET A 739 20.31 -10.73 -9.54
CA MET A 739 19.89 -12.14 -9.64
C MET A 739 20.71 -13.14 -8.82
N VAL A 740 21.73 -12.68 -8.10
CA VAL A 740 22.71 -13.52 -7.38
C VAL A 740 22.60 -13.32 -5.87
N GLU A 741 22.77 -14.39 -5.09
CA GLU A 741 22.99 -14.34 -3.63
C GLU A 741 24.44 -13.99 -3.30
N THR A 742 25.38 -14.65 -3.95
CA THR A 742 26.83 -14.48 -3.75
C THR A 742 27.56 -14.64 -5.07
N VAL A 743 28.63 -13.87 -5.26
CA VAL A 743 29.56 -13.98 -6.40
C VAL A 743 30.98 -14.04 -5.87
N THR A 744 31.78 -14.97 -6.39
CA THR A 744 33.22 -15.10 -6.14
C THR A 744 33.96 -15.08 -7.48
N SER A 745 35.29 -15.07 -7.46
CA SER A 745 36.10 -15.20 -8.67
C SER A 745 35.93 -16.55 -9.38
N SER A 746 35.43 -17.58 -8.68
CA SER A 746 35.30 -18.95 -9.19
C SER A 746 33.85 -19.34 -9.54
N GLY A 747 32.85 -18.50 -9.25
CA GLY A 747 31.46 -18.81 -9.55
C GLY A 747 30.45 -17.89 -8.88
N PHE A 748 29.17 -18.23 -9.00
CA PHE A 748 28.07 -17.49 -8.38
C PHE A 748 26.96 -18.42 -7.92
N VAL A 749 26.15 -17.95 -6.97
CA VAL A 749 24.94 -18.61 -6.50
C VAL A 749 23.75 -17.73 -6.90
N PRO A 750 22.79 -18.21 -7.71
CA PRO A 750 21.60 -17.44 -8.07
C PRO A 750 20.68 -17.25 -6.85
N SER A 751 19.96 -16.13 -6.80
CA SER A 751 18.88 -15.89 -5.84
C SER A 751 17.71 -16.85 -6.04
N GLY A 752 16.94 -17.09 -4.98
CA GLY A 752 15.65 -17.77 -5.10
C GLY A 752 14.55 -16.87 -5.69
N GLY A 753 13.41 -17.47 -6.07
CA GLY A 753 12.22 -16.75 -6.52
C GLY A 753 12.38 -16.07 -7.89
N TYR A 754 11.64 -14.97 -8.09
CA TYR A 754 11.67 -14.21 -9.33
C TYR A 754 13.01 -13.52 -9.57
N GLN A 755 13.74 -13.20 -8.51
CA GLN A 755 15.03 -12.52 -8.58
C GLN A 755 16.04 -13.29 -9.42
N LYS A 756 16.01 -14.63 -9.40
CA LYS A 756 16.84 -15.50 -10.27
C LYS A 756 16.79 -15.09 -11.74
N TYR A 757 15.64 -14.60 -12.18
CA TYR A 757 15.29 -14.38 -13.57
C TYR A 757 15.25 -12.89 -13.98
N GLU A 758 15.41 -11.97 -13.02
CA GLU A 758 15.39 -10.51 -13.23
C GLU A 758 16.78 -9.91 -13.01
N ALA A 759 17.69 -10.18 -13.94
CA ALA A 759 19.03 -9.60 -13.89
C ALA A 759 19.02 -8.11 -14.24
N GLY A 760 19.83 -7.33 -13.52
CA GLY A 760 19.96 -5.90 -13.66
C GLY A 760 18.98 -5.12 -12.79
N THR A 761 18.93 -3.80 -12.99
CA THR A 761 17.88 -2.98 -12.39
C THR A 761 16.60 -3.17 -13.21
N PRO A 762 15.52 -3.69 -12.63
CA PRO A 762 14.31 -3.96 -13.39
C PRO A 762 13.56 -2.66 -13.76
N ASN A 763 12.53 -2.77 -14.59
CA ASN A 763 11.57 -1.70 -14.81
C ASN A 763 10.66 -1.53 -13.58
N ILE A 764 11.19 -0.90 -12.52
CA ILE A 764 10.52 -0.75 -11.21
C ILE A 764 9.20 0.02 -11.34
N ALA A 765 9.23 1.17 -12.02
CA ALA A 765 8.04 1.98 -12.27
C ALA A 765 6.98 1.17 -13.02
N GLY A 766 7.41 0.50 -14.08
CA GLY A 766 6.56 -0.36 -14.88
C GLY A 766 5.92 -1.47 -14.04
N GLY A 767 6.71 -2.24 -13.28
CA GLY A 767 6.22 -3.33 -12.46
C GLY A 767 5.20 -2.87 -11.41
N ILE A 768 5.44 -1.74 -10.75
CA ILE A 768 4.47 -1.14 -9.82
C ILE A 768 3.20 -0.70 -10.57
N GLY A 769 3.32 -0.07 -11.74
CA GLY A 769 2.19 0.30 -12.58
C GLY A 769 1.37 -0.91 -13.03
N LEU A 770 2.02 -2.00 -13.41
CA LEU A 770 1.38 -3.27 -13.76
C LEU A 770 0.57 -3.86 -12.59
N GLY A 771 1.14 -3.83 -11.37
CA GLY A 771 0.40 -4.23 -10.18
C GLY A 771 -0.83 -3.37 -9.87
N ASN A 772 -0.81 -2.08 -10.22
CA ASN A 772 -2.00 -1.20 -10.08
C ASN A 772 -3.01 -1.42 -11.21
N ALA A 773 -2.56 -1.82 -12.41
CA ALA A 773 -3.45 -2.19 -13.50
C ALA A 773 -4.26 -3.45 -13.15
N VAL A 774 -3.63 -4.42 -12.47
CA VAL A 774 -4.31 -5.58 -11.88
C VAL A 774 -5.41 -5.16 -10.89
N ASP A 775 -5.10 -4.28 -9.94
CA ASP A 775 -6.09 -3.79 -8.96
C ASP A 775 -7.28 -3.13 -9.67
N TYR A 776 -7.01 -2.34 -10.73
CA TYR A 776 -8.04 -1.66 -11.50
C TYR A 776 -8.97 -2.68 -12.20
N LEU A 777 -8.41 -3.64 -12.93
CA LEU A 777 -9.16 -4.72 -13.58
C LEU A 777 -9.98 -5.55 -12.57
N GLN A 778 -9.40 -5.89 -11.42
CA GLN A 778 -10.10 -6.62 -10.35
C GLN A 778 -11.24 -5.81 -9.74
N SER A 779 -11.08 -4.49 -9.61
CA SER A 779 -12.11 -3.61 -9.05
C SER A 779 -13.35 -3.51 -9.93
N LEU A 780 -13.18 -3.56 -11.26
CA LEU A 780 -14.26 -3.64 -12.23
C LEU A 780 -14.87 -5.06 -12.30
N GLY A 781 -14.04 -6.08 -12.08
CA GLY A 781 -14.41 -7.48 -12.11
C GLY A 781 -14.31 -8.07 -13.53
N MET A 782 -13.40 -9.03 -13.72
CA MET A 782 -13.12 -9.64 -15.03
C MET A 782 -14.34 -10.30 -15.70
N ALA A 783 -15.28 -10.83 -14.91
CA ALA A 783 -16.52 -11.39 -15.45
C ALA A 783 -17.45 -10.33 -16.07
N GLU A 784 -17.45 -9.12 -15.50
CA GLU A 784 -18.26 -8.00 -15.98
C GLU A 784 -17.63 -7.40 -17.25
N ILE A 785 -16.30 -7.25 -17.27
CA ILE A 785 -15.52 -6.86 -18.45
C ILE A 785 -15.79 -7.84 -19.59
N HIS A 786 -15.63 -9.15 -19.35
CA HIS A 786 -15.86 -10.17 -20.35
C HIS A 786 -17.28 -10.10 -20.94
N ARG A 787 -18.29 -9.91 -20.07
CA ARG A 787 -19.69 -9.79 -20.51
C ARG A 787 -19.92 -8.54 -21.36
N HIS A 788 -19.37 -7.40 -20.96
CA HIS A 788 -19.45 -6.14 -21.69
C HIS A 788 -18.84 -6.26 -23.08
N GLU A 789 -17.58 -6.68 -23.15
CA GLU A 789 -16.85 -6.84 -24.41
C GLU A 789 -17.52 -7.87 -25.33
N ARG A 790 -18.03 -8.99 -24.78
CA ARG A 790 -18.76 -9.99 -25.56
C ARG A 790 -20.01 -9.43 -26.23
N ASN A 791 -20.76 -8.57 -25.54
CA ASN A 791 -21.95 -7.93 -26.12
C ASN A 791 -21.58 -7.01 -27.30
N LEU A 792 -20.53 -6.19 -27.12
CA LEU A 792 -20.04 -5.30 -28.18
C LEU A 792 -19.47 -6.08 -29.36
N THR A 793 -18.74 -7.16 -29.08
CA THR A 793 -18.16 -8.03 -30.11
C THR A 793 -19.24 -8.71 -30.95
N THR A 794 -20.31 -9.18 -30.30
CA THR A 794 -21.46 -9.78 -30.99
C THR A 794 -22.12 -8.74 -31.90
N ARG A 795 -22.38 -7.54 -31.38
CA ARG A 795 -22.94 -6.41 -32.14
C ARG A 795 -22.08 -6.05 -33.36
N LEU A 796 -20.77 -5.99 -33.18
CA LEU A 796 -19.82 -5.69 -34.24
C LEU A 796 -19.86 -6.74 -35.36
N ILE A 797 -19.76 -8.02 -35.01
CA ILE A 797 -19.77 -9.12 -35.99
C ILE A 797 -21.10 -9.14 -36.76
N ASP A 798 -22.23 -9.03 -36.06
CA ASP A 798 -23.56 -9.05 -36.67
C ASP A 798 -23.78 -7.85 -37.59
N GLY A 799 -23.21 -6.68 -37.23
CA GLY A 799 -23.23 -5.48 -38.06
C GLY A 799 -22.40 -5.64 -39.32
N LEU A 800 -21.13 -6.02 -39.18
CA LEU A 800 -20.22 -6.19 -40.32
C LEU A 800 -20.70 -7.26 -41.31
N LYS A 801 -21.28 -8.37 -40.83
CA LYS A 801 -21.84 -9.43 -41.70
C LYS A 801 -23.02 -8.96 -42.57
N LYS A 802 -23.64 -7.82 -42.25
CA LYS A 802 -24.76 -7.25 -43.03
C LYS A 802 -24.31 -6.28 -44.13
N ILE A 803 -23.06 -5.82 -44.08
CA ILE A 803 -22.54 -4.88 -45.08
C ILE A 803 -22.11 -5.67 -46.31
N HIS A 804 -22.66 -5.31 -47.48
CA HIS A 804 -22.28 -5.92 -48.75
C HIS A 804 -20.78 -5.68 -49.03
N GLY A 805 -20.08 -6.67 -49.57
CA GLY A 805 -18.63 -6.59 -49.82
C GLY A 805 -17.74 -6.73 -48.58
N VAL A 806 -18.29 -6.78 -47.36
CA VAL A 806 -17.49 -7.01 -46.14
C VAL A 806 -17.45 -8.50 -45.77
N ARG A 807 -16.25 -9.04 -45.60
CA ARG A 807 -16.01 -10.41 -45.13
C ARG A 807 -15.37 -10.41 -43.75
N VAL A 808 -16.04 -11.03 -42.78
CA VAL A 808 -15.56 -11.17 -41.39
C VAL A 808 -14.87 -12.52 -41.19
N TYR A 809 -13.70 -12.51 -40.56
CA TYR A 809 -12.93 -13.71 -40.19
C TYR A 809 -13.16 -14.04 -38.72
N ALA A 810 -14.24 -14.78 -38.48
CA ALA A 810 -14.76 -15.09 -37.16
C ALA A 810 -15.38 -16.48 -37.16
N THR A 811 -15.25 -17.20 -36.05
CA THR A 811 -16.05 -18.41 -35.79
C THR A 811 -17.52 -18.03 -35.62
N ASP A 812 -18.42 -18.99 -35.88
CA ASP A 812 -19.87 -18.77 -35.73
C ASP A 812 -20.36 -18.71 -34.27
N SER A 813 -19.49 -19.02 -33.29
CA SER A 813 -19.86 -18.99 -31.87
C SER A 813 -19.32 -17.74 -31.16
N PRO A 814 -20.18 -16.79 -30.74
CA PRO A 814 -19.76 -15.61 -29.98
C PRO A 814 -19.26 -15.95 -28.56
N SER A 815 -19.42 -17.18 -28.07
CA SER A 815 -19.16 -17.53 -26.67
C SER A 815 -17.71 -17.91 -26.34
N HIS A 816 -16.89 -18.20 -27.35
CA HIS A 816 -15.50 -18.66 -27.17
C HIS A 816 -14.51 -17.76 -27.91
N ARG A 817 -14.62 -16.45 -27.70
CA ARG A 817 -13.73 -15.45 -28.29
C ARG A 817 -13.49 -14.26 -27.38
N VAL A 818 -12.40 -13.55 -27.65
CA VAL A 818 -12.12 -12.21 -27.14
C VAL A 818 -12.60 -11.16 -28.14
N GLY A 819 -12.58 -9.88 -27.74
CA GLY A 819 -13.09 -8.75 -28.52
C GLY A 819 -12.28 -8.34 -29.74
N VAL A 820 -11.66 -9.29 -30.44
CA VAL A 820 -10.85 -9.04 -31.64
C VAL A 820 -11.62 -9.49 -32.87
N VAL A 821 -11.85 -8.60 -33.83
CA VAL A 821 -12.61 -8.89 -35.07
C VAL A 821 -11.80 -8.44 -36.28
N SER A 822 -11.40 -9.40 -37.11
CA SER A 822 -10.73 -9.12 -38.39
C SER A 822 -11.73 -9.18 -39.54
N PHE A 823 -11.58 -8.29 -40.51
CA PHE A 823 -12.41 -8.25 -41.72
C PHE A 823 -11.65 -7.67 -42.92
N THR A 824 -12.21 -7.90 -44.11
CA THR A 824 -11.77 -7.31 -45.38
C THR A 824 -12.97 -6.68 -46.08
N VAL A 825 -12.72 -5.65 -46.89
CA VAL A 825 -13.73 -5.00 -47.74
C VAL A 825 -13.36 -5.27 -49.19
N GLU A 826 -14.31 -5.76 -49.99
CA GLU A 826 -14.10 -6.10 -51.38
C GLU A 826 -13.62 -4.89 -52.18
N GLY A 827 -12.54 -5.08 -52.95
CA GLY A 827 -11.96 -4.02 -53.79
C GLY A 827 -11.12 -2.98 -53.06
N LEU A 828 -11.01 -3.00 -51.72
CA LEU A 828 -10.24 -2.03 -50.94
C LEU A 828 -9.06 -2.65 -50.20
N HIS A 829 -7.92 -1.97 -50.20
CA HIS A 829 -6.76 -2.41 -49.44
C HIS A 829 -6.99 -2.17 -47.94
N PRO A 830 -6.60 -3.08 -47.02
CA PRO A 830 -6.83 -2.90 -45.57
C PRO A 830 -6.29 -1.58 -44.99
N HIS A 831 -5.16 -1.09 -45.51
CA HIS A 831 -4.61 0.21 -45.12
C HIS A 831 -5.49 1.39 -45.54
N GLU A 832 -6.10 1.34 -46.72
CA GLU A 832 -7.01 2.39 -47.19
C GLU A 832 -8.27 2.45 -46.32
N VAL A 833 -8.84 1.29 -45.99
CA VAL A 833 -10.00 1.21 -45.08
C VAL A 833 -9.66 1.80 -43.70
N ALA A 834 -8.51 1.44 -43.13
CA ALA A 834 -8.08 1.97 -41.84
C ALA A 834 -7.83 3.48 -41.88
N GLN A 835 -7.23 3.99 -42.95
CA GLN A 835 -7.01 5.43 -43.14
C GLN A 835 -8.32 6.20 -43.27
N GLN A 836 -9.26 5.70 -44.06
CA GLN A 836 -10.57 6.34 -44.22
C GLN A 836 -11.36 6.38 -42.90
N LEU A 837 -11.32 5.30 -42.11
CA LEU A 837 -11.95 5.26 -40.80
C LEU A 837 -11.39 6.31 -39.82
N ASP A 838 -10.06 6.51 -39.83
CA ASP A 838 -9.40 7.53 -39.03
C ASP A 838 -9.76 8.94 -39.51
N GLU A 839 -9.60 9.23 -40.80
CA GLU A 839 -9.79 10.57 -41.37
C GLU A 839 -11.25 11.04 -41.40
N SER A 840 -12.21 10.12 -41.57
CA SER A 840 -13.63 10.49 -41.73
C SER A 840 -14.42 10.52 -40.42
N ALA A 841 -13.99 9.75 -39.41
CA ALA A 841 -14.81 9.49 -38.22
C ALA A 841 -13.99 9.34 -36.92
N ASP A 842 -12.68 9.62 -36.93
CA ASP A 842 -11.78 9.47 -35.78
C ASP A 842 -11.80 8.04 -35.19
N ILE A 843 -11.90 7.02 -36.05
CA ILE A 843 -11.96 5.61 -35.66
C ILE A 843 -10.63 4.90 -35.90
N MET A 844 -9.91 4.62 -34.82
CA MET A 844 -8.62 3.95 -34.87
C MET A 844 -8.76 2.44 -34.88
N VAL A 845 -8.44 1.83 -36.01
CA VAL A 845 -8.31 0.38 -36.19
C VAL A 845 -6.90 0.02 -36.66
N ARG A 846 -6.55 -1.27 -36.63
CA ARG A 846 -5.27 -1.77 -37.18
C ARG A 846 -5.49 -2.37 -38.55
N SER A 847 -4.50 -2.26 -39.43
CA SER A 847 -4.46 -2.96 -40.72
C SER A 847 -3.12 -3.66 -40.96
N GLY A 848 -3.12 -4.68 -41.80
CA GLY A 848 -1.94 -5.45 -42.22
C GLY A 848 -1.95 -6.90 -41.71
N HIS A 849 -0.75 -7.48 -41.51
CA HIS A 849 -0.62 -8.90 -41.14
C HIS A 849 -0.72 -9.19 -39.64
N HIS A 850 -0.82 -8.17 -38.79
CA HIS A 850 -0.91 -8.29 -37.33
C HIS A 850 0.16 -9.17 -36.70
N CYS A 851 1.37 -9.19 -37.28
CA CYS A 851 2.45 -10.10 -36.88
C CYS A 851 2.02 -11.59 -36.85
N CYS A 852 1.19 -12.00 -37.80
CA CYS A 852 0.67 -13.36 -37.95
C CYS A 852 0.62 -13.76 -39.45
N GLN A 853 1.71 -13.50 -40.18
CA GLN A 853 1.81 -13.75 -41.62
C GLN A 853 1.49 -15.19 -42.06
N PRO A 854 1.91 -16.27 -41.35
CA PRO A 854 1.54 -17.62 -41.73
C PRO A 854 0.03 -17.87 -41.75
N LEU A 855 -0.72 -17.23 -40.84
CA LEU A 855 -2.18 -17.28 -40.87
C LEU A 855 -2.73 -16.53 -42.10
N MET A 856 -2.17 -15.36 -42.44
CA MET A 856 -2.57 -14.61 -43.63
C MET A 856 -2.36 -15.43 -44.91
N GLU A 857 -1.24 -16.12 -45.02
CA GLU A 857 -0.96 -17.06 -46.11
C GLU A 857 -1.98 -18.21 -46.13
N ALA A 858 -2.26 -18.83 -44.97
CA ALA A 858 -3.24 -19.91 -44.85
C ALA A 858 -4.68 -19.48 -45.20
N LEU A 859 -5.01 -18.20 -44.99
CA LEU A 859 -6.30 -17.60 -45.34
C LEU A 859 -6.35 -17.09 -46.79
N GLY A 860 -5.22 -17.04 -47.50
CA GLY A 860 -5.12 -16.46 -48.84
C GLY A 860 -5.25 -14.93 -48.85
N LEU A 861 -4.74 -14.24 -47.83
CA LEU A 861 -4.86 -12.80 -47.63
C LEU A 861 -3.47 -12.12 -47.64
N PRO A 862 -2.81 -11.99 -48.80
CA PRO A 862 -1.44 -11.45 -48.88
C PRO A 862 -1.33 -10.01 -48.37
N GLU A 863 -2.39 -9.22 -48.47
CA GLU A 863 -2.45 -7.83 -47.99
C GLU A 863 -2.87 -7.72 -46.50
N GLY A 864 -3.23 -8.85 -45.87
CA GLY A 864 -3.71 -8.89 -44.50
C GLY A 864 -5.17 -8.49 -44.33
N THR A 865 -5.51 -7.97 -43.15
CA THR A 865 -6.89 -7.62 -42.78
C THR A 865 -6.95 -6.27 -42.06
N VAL A 866 -8.15 -5.68 -42.01
CA VAL A 866 -8.49 -4.69 -40.99
C VAL A 866 -8.86 -5.42 -39.71
N ARG A 867 -8.49 -4.88 -38.56
CA ARG A 867 -8.78 -5.45 -37.25
C ARG A 867 -9.29 -4.36 -36.30
N ALA A 868 -10.55 -4.50 -35.92
CA ALA A 868 -11.15 -3.78 -34.81
C ALA A 868 -11.07 -4.65 -33.55
N SER A 869 -10.58 -4.07 -32.46
CA SER A 869 -10.37 -4.74 -31.19
C SER A 869 -10.90 -3.91 -30.02
N ILE A 870 -11.84 -4.50 -29.30
CA ILE A 870 -12.66 -3.90 -28.26
C ILE A 870 -11.93 -4.03 -26.93
N GLY A 871 -12.03 -2.98 -26.12
CA GLY A 871 -11.60 -2.96 -24.73
C GLY A 871 -12.74 -2.55 -23.79
N LEU A 872 -12.45 -2.65 -22.50
CA LEU A 872 -13.37 -2.40 -21.40
C LEU A 872 -14.07 -1.03 -21.42
N TYR A 873 -13.44 -0.01 -22.01
CA TYR A 873 -13.98 1.36 -22.08
C TYR A 873 -14.76 1.68 -23.36
N ASN A 874 -14.85 0.73 -24.30
CA ASN A 874 -15.59 0.94 -25.54
C ASN A 874 -17.11 0.87 -25.34
N THR A 875 -17.86 1.52 -26.22
CA THR A 875 -19.33 1.64 -26.09
C THR A 875 -20.07 1.06 -27.30
N ALA A 876 -21.37 0.81 -27.15
CA ALA A 876 -22.21 0.36 -28.27
C ALA A 876 -22.31 1.43 -29.38
N HIS A 877 -22.28 2.71 -29.01
CA HIS A 877 -22.32 3.82 -29.96
C HIS A 877 -21.08 3.85 -30.86
N GLU A 878 -19.90 3.60 -30.29
CA GLU A 878 -18.65 3.48 -31.05
C GLU A 878 -18.68 2.32 -32.06
N ILE A 879 -19.27 1.19 -31.67
CA ILE A 879 -19.47 0.05 -32.59
C ILE A 879 -20.45 0.40 -33.71
N ASP A 880 -21.54 1.11 -33.38
CA ASP A 880 -22.52 1.55 -34.38
C ASP A 880 -21.95 2.56 -35.36
N LEU A 881 -21.11 3.49 -34.88
CA LEU A 881 -20.43 4.47 -35.72
C LEU A 881 -19.50 3.77 -36.71
N LEU A 882 -18.67 2.82 -36.26
CA LEU A 882 -17.82 2.01 -37.16
C LEU A 882 -18.64 1.30 -38.24
N ILE A 883 -19.75 0.65 -37.86
CA ILE A 883 -20.62 -0.07 -38.81
C ILE A 883 -21.21 0.91 -39.84
N ALA A 884 -21.73 2.05 -39.40
CA ALA A 884 -22.34 3.05 -40.27
C ALA A 884 -21.31 3.66 -41.24
N THR A 885 -20.13 4.02 -40.75
CA THR A 885 -19.03 4.56 -41.57
C THR A 885 -18.55 3.55 -42.61
N LEU A 886 -18.43 2.26 -42.25
CA LEU A 886 -18.09 1.21 -43.21
C LEU A 886 -19.19 0.99 -44.25
N GLU A 887 -20.47 1.09 -43.85
CA GLU A 887 -21.60 0.96 -44.79
C GLU A 887 -21.62 2.11 -45.81
N GLU A 888 -21.15 3.30 -45.44
CA GLU A 888 -21.09 4.46 -46.35
C GLU A 888 -20.06 4.28 -47.46
N PHE A 889 -18.85 3.82 -47.15
CA PHE A 889 -17.78 3.67 -48.15
C PHE A 889 -17.71 2.29 -48.83
N ALA A 890 -18.47 1.29 -48.34
CA ALA A 890 -18.63 0.00 -49.02
C ALA A 890 -19.75 -0.01 -50.09
N ARG A 891 -20.54 1.08 -50.18
CA ARG A 891 -21.47 1.36 -51.29
C ARG A 891 -20.73 1.92 -52.48
#